data_AF-A0A381VDE9-F1
#
_entry.id   AF-A0A381VDE9-F1
#
_cell.length_a   1.000
_cell.length_b   1.000
_cell.length_c   1.000
_cell.angle_alpha   90.00
_cell.angle_beta   90.00
_cell.angle_gamma   90.00
#
_symmetry.space_group_name_H-M   'P 1'
#
loop_
_entity.id
_entity.type
_entity.pdbx_description
1 polymer ?
#
loop_
_entity_poly.entity_id
_entity_poly.type
_entity_poly.pdbx_seq_one_letter_code
_entity_poly.pdbx_strand_id
1 'polypeptide(L)'
;MDTNTEGRRYFLGMDVGSTTVKMVVVDTKNDEILWQDYQRHETKQPEKCLEFLKRIHADLPAVNSENTRAFITGSGGKNVGRHIGAKFVQEVNAVCLAVEKLYPQAGSVIELGGQDAKIIVFKEDPETGRKKKIPSMNDKCAGGTGAVIDKINAKLRIPSDELCEQGYNGVKLHHVAGKCGVFAETDINSLQKQGIPNDELMASLFEAIVGQNLSVLTRGHTLRPHVLLLGGPNCYVRGMREAWEENIPLIWKEREFPLPEGVDPKSLIKVPDNAQYFAAIGAVEYGYDEDDDVGFYTGYNDLEHYLNVGRLDEKKGTGKGLIDNQEEFQAFIKKYTKEPFIPATFHPGQVVEGFIGLDGGSTSTKGVLLDKDKNILVKAYQLSKGNPIEDTKDIFENLKEQVGMQGATLKVLGVGTTGYAKDVLKDVLGADAAIVETVAHTESALHFYDDVDVICDVGGQDIKIMILNNGKVKDFKLNTQCSAGNGYFLQSTANDFGVQVEDYADTAFGAESMPEFGYGCAVFMQSDIVDFQRQGWKKEEIMAGLANVLPKNIWLYVSQIPNLSKLGTKFILQGGTQHNLAAVKAQVDFIESRYRGKDETPNVIVHDHCGESGAIGAGIEAARLWHNGRETTFIGLEEINDISYKSTTNEGTRCYFCKNKCLRTFIDVKINQPQVEEQVQAQAEPKIEEKKFKSKVPLETGAKRLIVGNSCEKGLVEDVNDMRVIKKDLDAKLEASPNLVEESANDVFKSFKPDIVADNIPKVLLTSAVKERASKMAARSEIRIGMPRVLNMFSLTPVFTGYFESLGIPFKNFVFSDFTSEKMYKEGAKRGSIDPCFPSKVAIPHVHNLIYEKNKKKPMDIIFFPMIDNFPTPLTGTEDCRACPTVTTTPEAVKAAFIKEGDIFKDKGIKFLDTFVNIAEKGLFAKQMYEQFKDILGLTWKENKRAIEAGYESLEKYDNSMRRKARAIIDQLEKENRFGIVLLGRTYHNDPGINHEIMVEFQKLGYPVFTQESLPLDADILEKVFGDEVKKGIITDPMDIADVWKNSYSENTNRKVWGAKYTARHPNLIALELSNFKCGHDAPIYAVIEEIVENSGTPYFNFKDLDENKPSGSIKIRVETIHYFLKRYREDMLNEQVKKDDIQEKLKEYRLELEKKVLVEDFHMPAQTNGRVLSQQTATSGELV
;
A
#
# COMPACT_ATOMS: atom_id res chain seq x y z
N MET A 1 -57.40 24.71 -22.06
CA MET A 1 -57.83 26.06 -21.68
C MET A 1 -56.98 27.06 -22.45
N ASP A 2 -57.54 28.24 -22.69
CA ASP A 2 -57.21 29.24 -23.70
C ASP A 2 -55.74 29.52 -24.04
N THR A 3 -55.51 29.63 -25.35
CA THR A 3 -54.32 30.10 -26.06
C THR A 3 -54.23 31.64 -26.05
N ASN A 4 -54.10 32.27 -24.87
CA ASN A 4 -53.94 33.74 -24.83
C ASN A 4 -53.22 34.28 -23.58
N THR A 5 -52.02 33.76 -23.31
CA THR A 5 -50.99 34.56 -22.65
C THR A 5 -49.80 34.67 -23.60
N GLU A 6 -49.53 35.87 -24.12
CA GLU A 6 -48.16 36.33 -24.45
C GLU A 6 -47.33 36.45 -23.15
N GLY A 7 -47.46 35.45 -22.27
CA GLY A 7 -46.91 35.40 -20.93
C GLY A 7 -45.52 34.82 -21.01
N ARG A 8 -44.55 35.59 -20.53
CA ARG A 8 -43.18 35.16 -20.28
C ARG A 8 -43.19 33.77 -19.61
N ARG A 9 -42.64 32.76 -20.29
CA ARG A 9 -42.46 31.40 -19.75
C ARG A 9 -41.04 31.31 -19.19
N TYR A 10 -40.88 30.55 -18.11
CA TYR A 10 -39.60 30.43 -17.41
C TYR A 10 -39.17 28.97 -17.31
N PHE A 11 -37.88 28.70 -17.49
CA PHE A 11 -37.29 27.40 -17.18
C PHE A 11 -36.42 27.52 -15.93
N LEU A 12 -36.65 26.62 -14.97
CA LEU A 12 -35.86 26.45 -13.76
C LEU A 12 -34.90 25.28 -13.97
N GLY A 13 -33.61 25.58 -14.08
CA GLY A 13 -32.53 24.60 -14.11
C GLY A 13 -31.97 24.38 -12.73
N MET A 14 -31.81 23.12 -12.30
CA MET A 14 -31.32 22.79 -10.97
C MET A 14 -30.22 21.74 -11.06
N ASP A 15 -29.14 21.94 -10.32
CA ASP A 15 -28.10 20.93 -10.08
C ASP A 15 -27.96 20.73 -8.57
N VAL A 16 -28.43 19.58 -8.09
CA VAL A 16 -28.34 19.19 -6.68
C VAL A 16 -27.19 18.21 -6.54
N GLY A 17 -25.98 18.75 -6.38
CA GLY A 17 -24.75 17.98 -6.19
C GLY A 17 -24.58 17.45 -4.78
N SER A 18 -23.46 16.74 -4.54
CA SER A 18 -23.14 16.11 -3.25
C SER A 18 -22.67 17.08 -2.16
N THR A 19 -22.17 18.26 -2.56
CA THR A 19 -21.70 19.31 -1.63
C THR A 19 -22.45 20.63 -1.77
N THR A 20 -23.04 20.89 -2.95
CA THR A 20 -23.61 22.19 -3.33
C THR A 20 -24.94 22.05 -4.05
N VAL A 21 -25.81 23.03 -3.88
CA VAL A 21 -27.01 23.24 -4.69
C VAL A 21 -26.78 24.45 -5.58
N LYS A 22 -27.15 24.30 -6.86
CA LYS A 22 -27.06 25.36 -7.87
C LYS A 22 -28.39 25.44 -8.59
N MET A 23 -28.93 26.65 -8.76
CA MET A 23 -30.15 26.84 -9.55
C MET A 23 -30.01 28.05 -10.45
N VAL A 24 -30.64 27.97 -11.63
CA VAL A 24 -30.76 29.06 -12.60
C VAL A 24 -32.21 29.19 -13.04
N VAL A 25 -32.69 30.41 -13.22
CA VAL A 25 -34.00 30.70 -13.84
C VAL A 25 -33.73 31.42 -15.15
N VAL A 26 -34.25 30.86 -16.24
CA VAL A 26 -34.05 31.35 -17.61
C VAL A 26 -35.38 31.82 -18.19
N ASP A 27 -35.39 33.00 -18.81
CA ASP A 27 -36.49 33.47 -19.64
C ASP A 27 -36.44 32.78 -21.00
N THR A 28 -37.48 32.01 -21.35
CA THR A 28 -37.49 31.22 -22.58
C THR A 28 -37.60 32.08 -23.85
N LYS A 29 -37.88 33.38 -23.72
CA LYS A 29 -38.02 34.29 -24.87
C LYS A 29 -36.67 34.76 -25.43
N ASN A 30 -35.73 35.07 -24.55
CA ASN A 30 -34.43 35.65 -24.90
C ASN A 30 -33.25 34.84 -24.36
N ASP A 31 -33.51 33.73 -23.66
CA ASP A 31 -32.51 32.82 -23.09
C ASP A 31 -31.64 33.49 -22.01
N GLU A 32 -32.15 34.55 -21.37
CA GLU A 32 -31.46 35.30 -20.34
C GLU A 32 -31.62 34.64 -18.96
N ILE A 33 -30.52 34.48 -18.23
CA ILE A 33 -30.53 34.03 -16.83
C ILE A 33 -31.00 35.20 -15.96
N LEU A 34 -32.21 35.09 -15.41
CA LEU A 34 -32.84 36.10 -14.56
C LEU A 34 -32.48 35.94 -13.08
N TRP A 35 -32.14 34.72 -12.66
CA TRP A 35 -31.75 34.40 -11.28
C TRP A 35 -30.76 33.26 -11.28
N GLN A 36 -29.75 33.32 -10.41
CA GLN A 36 -28.83 32.23 -10.18
C GLN A 36 -28.25 32.31 -8.77
N ASP A 37 -28.04 31.15 -8.13
CA ASP A 37 -27.30 31.06 -6.87
C ASP A 37 -26.61 29.69 -6.74
N TYR A 38 -25.46 29.69 -6.08
CA TYR A 38 -24.59 28.54 -5.84
C TYR A 38 -24.20 28.56 -4.36
N GLN A 39 -24.69 27.58 -3.60
CA GLN A 39 -24.36 27.48 -2.17
C GLN A 39 -24.07 26.05 -1.75
N ARG A 40 -23.20 25.92 -0.75
CA ARG A 40 -23.05 24.68 -0.01
C ARG A 40 -24.34 24.40 0.76
N HIS A 41 -24.79 23.14 0.72
CA HIS A 41 -26.01 22.75 1.42
C HIS A 41 -25.74 22.20 2.83
N GLU A 42 -24.46 22.02 3.23
CA GLU A 42 -24.08 21.54 4.57
C GLU A 42 -24.91 20.33 5.02
N THR A 43 -24.90 19.29 4.18
CA THR A 43 -25.67 18.03 4.37
C THR A 43 -27.20 18.18 4.41
N LYS A 44 -27.76 19.35 4.06
CA LYS A 44 -29.20 19.66 4.06
C LYS A 44 -29.71 19.99 2.65
N GLN A 45 -29.59 19.03 1.71
CA GLN A 45 -29.94 19.25 0.29
C GLN A 45 -31.40 19.70 0.09
N PRO A 46 -32.42 18.99 0.62
CA PRO A 46 -33.82 19.39 0.39
C PRO A 46 -34.16 20.73 1.05
N GLU A 47 -33.61 21.01 2.23
CA GLU A 47 -33.79 22.28 2.94
C GLU A 47 -33.18 23.44 2.17
N LYS A 48 -31.95 23.28 1.65
CA LYS A 48 -31.29 24.30 0.83
C LYS A 48 -32.02 24.51 -0.49
N CYS A 49 -32.56 23.45 -1.10
CA CYS A 49 -33.41 23.57 -2.27
C CYS A 49 -34.70 24.35 -1.96
N LEU A 50 -35.36 24.05 -0.83
CA LEU A 50 -36.55 24.79 -0.39
C LEU A 50 -36.24 26.27 -0.14
N GLU A 51 -35.11 26.57 0.49
CA GLU A 51 -34.64 27.95 0.69
C GLU A 51 -34.49 28.70 -0.64
N PHE A 52 -33.84 28.07 -1.64
CA PHE A 52 -33.65 28.67 -2.97
C PHE A 52 -34.99 28.88 -3.68
N LEU A 53 -35.90 27.90 -3.65
CA LEU A 53 -37.22 28.04 -4.28
C LEU A 53 -38.05 29.16 -3.64
N LYS A 54 -38.02 29.29 -2.30
CA LYS A 54 -38.66 30.40 -1.59
C LYS A 54 -38.07 31.75 -1.98
N ARG A 55 -36.74 31.83 -2.11
CA ARG A 55 -36.04 33.04 -2.56
C ARG A 55 -36.38 33.38 -4.01
N ILE A 56 -36.40 32.41 -4.92
CA ILE A 56 -36.82 32.61 -6.31
C ILE A 56 -38.24 33.20 -6.37
N HIS A 57 -39.19 32.66 -5.61
CA HIS A 57 -40.55 33.21 -5.57
C HIS A 57 -40.63 34.62 -4.99
N ALA A 58 -39.73 34.99 -4.06
CA ALA A 58 -39.66 36.32 -3.48
C ALA A 58 -38.98 37.34 -4.42
N ASP A 59 -37.86 36.95 -5.02
CA ASP A 59 -37.03 37.79 -5.89
C ASP A 59 -37.65 37.95 -7.29
N LEU A 60 -38.31 36.89 -7.78
CA LEU A 60 -38.99 36.84 -9.08
C LEU A 60 -40.47 36.40 -8.94
N PRO A 61 -41.39 37.28 -8.49
CA PRO A 61 -42.81 36.94 -8.31
C PRO A 61 -43.53 36.48 -9.58
N ALA A 62 -42.95 36.75 -10.75
CA ALA A 62 -43.46 36.31 -12.03
C ALA A 62 -43.26 34.80 -12.29
N VAL A 63 -42.36 34.14 -11.56
CA VAL A 63 -42.11 32.69 -11.64
C VAL A 63 -43.13 31.96 -10.76
N ASN A 64 -44.01 31.17 -11.37
CA ASN A 64 -45.02 30.38 -10.66
C ASN A 64 -45.33 29.05 -11.37
N SER A 65 -46.16 28.20 -10.77
CA SER A 65 -46.49 26.87 -11.29
C SER A 65 -47.26 26.87 -12.61
N GLU A 66 -47.88 27.99 -13.00
CA GLU A 66 -48.67 28.07 -14.25
C GLU A 66 -47.82 28.41 -15.48
N ASN A 67 -46.62 28.98 -15.29
CA ASN A 67 -45.76 29.47 -16.37
C ASN A 67 -44.31 28.99 -16.30
N THR A 68 -44.00 28.03 -15.43
CA THR A 68 -42.62 27.55 -15.19
C THR A 68 -42.50 26.04 -15.44
N ARG A 69 -41.45 25.63 -16.17
CA ARG A 69 -41.00 24.24 -16.26
C ARG A 69 -39.70 24.07 -15.48
N ALA A 70 -39.51 22.96 -14.79
CA ALA A 70 -38.35 22.66 -13.95
C ALA A 70 -37.62 21.40 -14.42
N PHE A 71 -36.30 21.50 -14.53
CA PHE A 71 -35.41 20.43 -14.94
C PHE A 71 -34.27 20.33 -13.95
N ILE A 72 -33.98 19.11 -13.49
CA ILE A 72 -33.09 18.87 -12.37
C ILE A 72 -32.06 17.80 -12.67
N THR A 73 -30.83 18.02 -12.25
CA THR A 73 -29.72 17.06 -12.36
C THR A 73 -28.94 16.95 -11.04
N GLY A 74 -27.82 16.23 -11.07
CA GLY A 74 -26.98 15.99 -9.91
C GLY A 74 -27.44 14.81 -9.04
N SER A 75 -26.57 14.39 -8.12
CA SER A 75 -26.75 13.20 -7.28
C SER A 75 -27.97 13.25 -6.35
N GLY A 76 -28.37 14.45 -5.91
CA GLY A 76 -29.56 14.69 -5.10
C GLY A 76 -30.82 15.00 -5.92
N GLY A 77 -30.70 15.16 -7.24
CA GLY A 77 -31.75 15.71 -8.09
C GLY A 77 -33.02 14.87 -8.13
N LYS A 78 -32.92 13.53 -8.16
CA LYS A 78 -34.11 12.65 -8.17
C LYS A 78 -34.96 12.77 -6.91
N ASN A 79 -34.32 12.91 -5.75
CA ASN A 79 -35.02 12.98 -4.46
C ASN A 79 -35.79 14.30 -4.36
N VAL A 80 -35.16 15.42 -4.68
CA VAL A 80 -35.82 16.74 -4.63
C VAL A 80 -36.85 16.88 -5.76
N GLY A 81 -36.51 16.44 -6.97
CA GLY A 81 -37.29 16.67 -8.19
C GLY A 81 -38.72 16.14 -8.13
N ARG A 82 -38.94 14.96 -7.52
CA ARG A 82 -40.27 14.35 -7.38
C ARG A 82 -41.25 15.21 -6.57
N HIS A 83 -40.75 16.05 -5.67
CA HIS A 83 -41.57 16.90 -4.80
C HIS A 83 -41.88 18.28 -5.40
N ILE A 84 -41.32 18.61 -6.57
CA ILE A 84 -41.50 19.91 -7.22
C ILE A 84 -41.92 19.78 -8.68
N GLY A 85 -42.22 18.56 -9.13
CA GLY A 85 -42.59 18.24 -10.51
C GLY A 85 -41.43 18.38 -11.53
N ALA A 86 -40.19 18.49 -11.07
CA ALA A 86 -39.04 18.67 -11.96
C ALA A 86 -38.68 17.36 -12.68
N LYS A 87 -38.36 17.48 -13.98
CA LYS A 87 -37.87 16.35 -14.80
C LYS A 87 -36.40 16.10 -14.51
N PHE A 88 -36.05 14.88 -14.13
CA PHE A 88 -34.64 14.50 -13.94
C PHE A 88 -33.90 14.34 -15.28
N VAL A 89 -32.76 15.00 -15.40
CA VAL A 89 -31.85 14.97 -16.55
C VAL A 89 -30.53 14.35 -16.12
N GLN A 90 -29.98 13.45 -16.93
CA GLN A 90 -28.67 12.87 -16.66
C GLN A 90 -27.58 13.94 -16.81
N GLU A 91 -26.72 14.08 -15.81
CA GLU A 91 -25.78 15.20 -15.66
C GLU A 91 -24.78 15.34 -16.81
N VAL A 92 -24.17 14.24 -17.26
CA VAL A 92 -23.23 14.26 -18.40
C VAL A 92 -23.94 14.75 -19.66
N ASN A 93 -25.21 14.35 -19.86
CA ASN A 93 -26.00 14.83 -20.98
C ASN A 93 -26.31 16.34 -20.85
N ALA A 94 -26.74 16.78 -19.67
CA ALA A 94 -26.99 18.20 -19.38
C ALA A 94 -25.75 19.05 -19.70
N VAL A 95 -24.59 18.68 -19.16
CA VAL A 95 -23.32 19.38 -19.41
C VAL A 95 -22.97 19.39 -20.90
N CYS A 96 -23.17 18.28 -21.62
CA CYS A 96 -22.94 18.25 -23.06
C CYS A 96 -23.83 19.26 -23.80
N LEU A 97 -25.12 19.36 -23.47
CA LEU A 97 -26.05 20.28 -24.13
C LEU A 97 -25.64 21.74 -23.91
N ALA A 98 -25.30 22.11 -22.66
CA ALA A 98 -24.81 23.46 -22.36
C ALA A 98 -23.52 23.79 -23.12
N VAL A 99 -22.58 22.84 -23.19
CA VAL A 99 -21.31 23.04 -23.91
C VAL A 99 -21.53 23.15 -25.42
N GLU A 100 -22.37 22.29 -26.01
CA GLU A 100 -22.66 22.32 -27.45
C GLU A 100 -23.33 23.63 -27.89
N LYS A 101 -24.18 24.21 -27.04
CA LYS A 101 -24.83 25.50 -27.29
C LYS A 101 -23.90 26.70 -27.08
N LEU A 102 -23.27 26.79 -25.92
CA LEU A 102 -22.51 27.98 -25.50
C LEU A 102 -21.08 28.01 -26.05
N TYR A 103 -20.48 26.84 -26.28
CA TYR A 103 -19.09 26.69 -26.71
C TYR A 103 -18.98 25.59 -27.79
N PRO A 104 -19.59 25.77 -28.97
CA PRO A 104 -19.64 24.76 -30.03
C PRO A 104 -18.25 24.36 -30.57
N GLN A 105 -17.21 25.17 -30.34
CA GLN A 105 -15.82 24.87 -30.68
C GLN A 105 -15.12 23.96 -29.66
N ALA A 106 -15.71 23.69 -28.49
CA ALA A 106 -15.10 22.87 -27.45
C ALA A 106 -14.78 21.47 -27.97
N GLY A 107 -13.52 21.07 -27.80
CA GLY A 107 -13.03 19.74 -28.13
C GLY A 107 -12.99 18.82 -26.91
N SER A 108 -12.88 19.38 -25.71
CA SER A 108 -12.89 18.60 -24.47
C SER A 108 -13.45 19.41 -23.30
N VAL A 109 -14.03 18.71 -22.35
CA VAL A 109 -14.56 19.29 -21.10
C VAL A 109 -13.99 18.52 -19.94
N ILE A 110 -13.55 19.24 -18.92
CA ILE A 110 -13.16 18.70 -17.63
C ILE A 110 -14.03 19.37 -16.58
N GLU A 111 -14.89 18.61 -15.93
CA GLU A 111 -15.70 19.09 -14.81
C GLU A 111 -15.19 18.48 -13.52
N LEU A 112 -14.88 19.32 -12.54
CA LEU A 112 -14.47 18.88 -11.22
C LEU A 112 -15.57 19.19 -10.20
N GLY A 113 -16.21 18.16 -9.68
CA GLY A 113 -17.25 18.24 -8.65
C GLY A 113 -16.70 18.01 -7.24
N GLY A 114 -17.61 17.97 -6.26
CA GLY A 114 -17.28 17.63 -4.87
C GLY A 114 -16.81 16.19 -4.75
N GLN A 115 -17.62 15.22 -5.19
CA GLN A 115 -17.33 13.78 -5.05
C GLN A 115 -17.01 13.06 -6.37
N ASP A 116 -17.18 13.73 -7.51
CA ASP A 116 -16.87 13.18 -8.82
C ASP A 116 -16.07 14.17 -9.69
N ALA A 117 -15.50 13.65 -10.76
CA ALA A 117 -14.78 14.36 -11.80
C ALA A 117 -15.13 13.71 -13.14
N LYS A 118 -15.29 14.54 -14.18
CA LYS A 118 -15.79 14.11 -15.48
C LYS A 118 -14.89 14.66 -16.56
N ILE A 119 -14.53 13.81 -17.52
CA ILE A 119 -13.86 14.21 -18.76
C ILE A 119 -14.73 13.78 -19.94
N ILE A 120 -15.05 14.73 -20.80
CA ILE A 120 -15.80 14.47 -22.04
C ILE A 120 -14.92 14.88 -23.21
N VAL A 121 -14.58 13.93 -24.07
CA VAL A 121 -13.84 14.21 -25.31
C VAL A 121 -14.83 14.19 -26.47
N PHE A 122 -14.90 15.30 -27.21
CA PHE A 122 -15.71 15.40 -28.42
C PHE A 122 -14.84 15.03 -29.62
N LYS A 123 -15.18 13.91 -30.28
CA LYS A 123 -14.52 13.46 -31.50
C LYS A 123 -15.46 13.65 -32.68
N GLU A 124 -15.07 14.44 -33.66
CA GLU A 124 -15.83 14.55 -34.89
C GLU A 124 -15.76 13.24 -35.67
N ASP A 125 -16.93 12.75 -36.08
CA ASP A 125 -17.05 11.61 -36.97
C ASP A 125 -16.73 12.07 -38.40
N PRO A 126 -15.69 11.50 -39.05
CA PRO A 126 -15.27 11.95 -40.38
C PRO A 126 -16.33 11.76 -41.48
N GLU A 127 -17.29 10.86 -41.31
CA GLU A 127 -18.30 10.53 -42.31
C GLU A 127 -19.57 11.37 -42.13
N THR A 128 -19.95 11.66 -40.88
CA THR A 128 -21.22 12.34 -40.57
C THR A 128 -21.05 13.79 -40.11
N GLY A 129 -19.83 14.23 -39.78
CA GLY A 129 -19.55 15.52 -39.16
C GLY A 129 -20.13 15.69 -37.75
N ARG A 130 -20.79 14.64 -37.21
CA ARG A 130 -21.37 14.68 -35.86
C ARG A 130 -20.28 14.47 -34.82
N LYS A 131 -20.36 15.23 -33.72
CA LYS A 131 -19.46 15.03 -32.57
C LYS A 131 -19.88 13.79 -31.78
N LYS A 132 -19.08 12.73 -31.85
CA LYS A 132 -19.15 11.59 -30.93
C LYS A 132 -18.65 12.02 -29.55
N LYS A 133 -19.52 11.88 -28.55
CA LYS A 133 -19.23 12.15 -27.14
C LYS A 133 -18.57 10.93 -26.51
N ILE A 134 -17.36 11.08 -25.97
CA ILE A 134 -16.65 10.03 -25.23
C ILE A 134 -16.56 10.49 -23.77
N PRO A 135 -17.58 10.22 -22.94
CA PRO A 135 -17.55 10.57 -21.54
C PRO A 135 -16.78 9.52 -20.72
N SER A 136 -16.11 10.01 -19.69
CA SER A 136 -15.48 9.21 -18.65
C SER A 136 -15.64 9.93 -17.32
N MET A 137 -15.92 9.17 -16.28
CA MET A 137 -16.10 9.67 -14.91
C MET A 137 -15.47 8.69 -13.93
N ASN A 138 -15.04 9.18 -12.78
CA ASN A 138 -14.68 8.32 -11.66
C ASN A 138 -15.95 7.83 -10.96
N ASP A 139 -15.98 6.55 -10.62
CA ASP A 139 -17.09 5.97 -9.86
C ASP A 139 -16.84 6.15 -8.36
N LYS A 140 -17.72 6.91 -7.68
CA LYS A 140 -17.86 7.08 -6.22
C LYS A 140 -16.61 7.52 -5.42
N CYS A 141 -15.42 7.47 -5.98
CA CYS A 141 -14.15 7.67 -5.29
C CYS A 141 -13.77 9.14 -5.35
N ALA A 142 -13.80 9.84 -4.22
CA ALA A 142 -13.36 11.22 -4.10
C ALA A 142 -11.85 11.44 -4.40
N GLY A 143 -11.07 10.38 -4.64
CA GLY A 143 -9.67 10.52 -5.05
C GLY A 143 -9.55 11.31 -6.36
N GLY A 144 -8.97 12.51 -6.28
CA GLY A 144 -8.86 13.42 -7.42
C GLY A 144 -10.05 14.37 -7.61
N THR A 145 -10.87 14.64 -6.59
CA THR A 145 -12.04 15.55 -6.65
C THR A 145 -11.95 16.72 -5.66
N GLY A 146 -12.91 17.64 -5.70
CA GLY A 146 -12.97 18.81 -4.81
C GLY A 146 -13.05 18.48 -3.32
N ALA A 147 -13.65 17.35 -2.93
CA ALA A 147 -13.71 16.93 -1.53
C ALA A 147 -12.33 16.68 -0.90
N VAL A 148 -11.32 16.29 -1.70
CA VAL A 148 -9.95 16.17 -1.19
C VAL A 148 -9.38 17.55 -0.85
N ILE A 149 -9.63 18.54 -1.71
CA ILE A 149 -9.22 19.93 -1.47
C ILE A 149 -9.83 20.43 -0.17
N ASP A 150 -11.14 20.23 0.02
CA ASP A 150 -11.85 20.65 1.25
C ASP A 150 -11.26 19.99 2.50
N LYS A 151 -10.99 18.68 2.45
CA LYS A 151 -10.45 17.92 3.59
C LYS A 151 -9.06 18.39 3.98
N ILE A 152 -8.17 18.56 2.99
CA ILE A 152 -6.82 19.05 3.23
C ILE A 152 -6.85 20.49 3.73
N ASN A 153 -7.71 21.33 3.14
CA ASN A 153 -7.89 22.73 3.56
C ASN A 153 -8.30 22.84 5.04
N ALA A 154 -9.31 22.07 5.46
CA ALA A 154 -9.76 22.03 6.86
C ALA A 154 -8.63 21.64 7.82
N LYS A 155 -7.75 20.73 7.37
CA LYS A 155 -6.62 20.25 8.17
C LYS A 155 -5.47 21.25 8.25
N LEU A 156 -5.15 21.92 7.14
CA LEU A 156 -4.18 23.00 7.09
C LEU A 156 -4.70 24.29 7.73
N ARG A 157 -5.99 24.34 8.08
CA ARG A 157 -6.69 25.47 8.70
C ARG A 157 -6.57 26.74 7.87
N ILE A 158 -6.59 26.61 6.54
CA ILE A 158 -6.54 27.74 5.61
C ILE A 158 -7.96 28.32 5.47
N PRO A 159 -8.15 29.63 5.69
CA PRO A 159 -9.42 30.31 5.42
C PRO A 159 -9.89 30.14 3.97
N SER A 160 -11.20 30.05 3.75
CA SER A 160 -11.77 29.75 2.41
C SER A 160 -11.46 30.82 1.36
N ASP A 161 -11.34 32.08 1.77
CA ASP A 161 -10.90 33.19 0.93
C ASP A 161 -9.43 33.05 0.53
N GLU A 162 -8.56 32.66 1.47
CA GLU A 162 -7.15 32.36 1.18
C GLU A 162 -6.96 31.12 0.31
N LEU A 163 -7.86 30.12 0.39
CA LEU A 163 -7.83 28.93 -0.47
C LEU A 163 -8.00 29.28 -1.94
N CYS A 164 -8.90 30.21 -2.25
CA CYS A 164 -9.18 30.64 -3.63
C CYS A 164 -7.94 31.31 -4.27
N GLU A 165 -7.12 31.96 -3.44
CA GLU A 165 -5.91 32.69 -3.85
C GLU A 165 -4.64 31.82 -3.88
N GLN A 166 -4.69 30.56 -3.41
CA GLN A 166 -3.54 29.66 -3.46
C GLN A 166 -3.06 29.49 -4.91
N GLY A 167 -1.78 29.77 -5.12
CA GLY A 167 -1.12 29.66 -6.42
C GLY A 167 -0.51 28.28 -6.67
N TYR A 168 -0.17 28.03 -7.93
CA TYR A 168 0.57 26.85 -8.38
C TYR A 168 1.87 27.26 -9.09
N ASN A 169 1.79 28.33 -9.91
CA ASN A 169 2.92 28.81 -10.68
C ASN A 169 4.05 29.37 -9.80
N GLY A 170 5.28 28.93 -10.03
CA GLY A 170 6.45 29.37 -9.26
C GLY A 170 6.54 28.79 -7.85
N VAL A 171 5.60 27.93 -7.47
CA VAL A 171 5.59 27.20 -6.19
C VAL A 171 6.33 25.87 -6.36
N LYS A 172 7.04 25.45 -5.33
CA LYS A 172 7.76 24.19 -5.34
C LYS A 172 6.81 23.03 -5.06
N LEU A 173 6.80 22.05 -5.96
CA LEU A 173 5.96 20.85 -5.85
C LEU A 173 6.69 19.73 -5.10
N HIS A 174 5.94 19.04 -4.26
CA HIS A 174 6.32 17.84 -3.53
C HIS A 174 5.49 16.66 -3.99
N HIS A 175 5.96 15.45 -3.68
CA HIS A 175 5.22 14.25 -3.99
C HIS A 175 4.00 14.10 -3.07
N VAL A 176 2.81 14.04 -3.66
CA VAL A 176 1.55 13.73 -2.96
C VAL A 176 0.79 12.70 -3.80
N ALA A 177 0.25 11.66 -3.18
CA ALA A 177 -0.58 10.67 -3.85
C ALA A 177 -1.91 11.25 -4.35
N GLY A 178 -2.20 11.14 -5.65
CA GLY A 178 -3.42 11.69 -6.26
C GLY A 178 -4.64 10.76 -6.31
N LYS A 179 -4.45 9.45 -6.10
CA LYS A 179 -5.49 8.42 -6.34
C LYS A 179 -6.53 8.31 -5.23
N CYS A 180 -6.21 8.74 -4.01
CA CYS A 180 -7.09 8.62 -2.84
C CYS A 180 -6.86 9.80 -1.89
N GLY A 181 -7.95 10.46 -1.46
CA GLY A 181 -7.89 11.59 -0.54
C GLY A 181 -7.25 11.27 0.82
N VAL A 182 -7.31 10.00 1.25
CA VAL A 182 -6.65 9.56 2.50
C VAL A 182 -5.12 9.50 2.35
N PHE A 183 -4.63 8.97 1.24
CA PHE A 183 -3.19 8.91 0.99
C PHE A 183 -2.64 10.33 0.79
N ALA A 184 -3.36 11.15 0.03
CA ALA A 184 -3.03 12.58 -0.09
C ALA A 184 -2.92 13.24 1.28
N GLU A 185 -3.88 12.99 2.17
CA GLU A 185 -3.85 13.51 3.55
C GLU A 185 -2.66 13.00 4.36
N THR A 186 -2.32 11.72 4.23
CA THR A 186 -1.18 11.12 4.93
C THR A 186 0.14 11.74 4.48
N ASP A 187 0.33 11.89 3.17
CA ASP A 187 1.51 12.54 2.58
C ASP A 187 1.60 14.01 3.02
N ILE A 188 0.49 14.75 2.96
CA ILE A 188 0.43 16.14 3.39
C ILE A 188 0.77 16.28 4.88
N ASN A 189 0.29 15.39 5.76
CA ASN A 189 0.66 15.43 7.19
C ASN A 189 2.16 15.21 7.39
N SER A 190 2.74 14.26 6.65
CA SER A 190 4.17 13.97 6.72
C SER A 190 4.99 15.19 6.30
N LEU A 191 4.61 15.83 5.19
CA LEU A 191 5.25 17.05 4.69
C LEU A 191 5.04 18.25 5.63
N GLN A 192 3.85 18.39 6.21
CA GLN A 192 3.57 19.42 7.22
C GLN A 192 4.44 19.24 8.46
N LYS A 193 4.60 18.00 8.96
CA LYS A 193 5.51 17.67 10.07
C LYS A 193 6.99 17.95 9.76
N GLN A 194 7.36 17.93 8.48
CA GLN A 194 8.70 18.34 8.01
C GLN A 194 8.87 19.87 7.92
N GLY A 195 7.79 20.64 8.12
CA GLY A 195 7.79 22.10 8.08
C GLY A 195 7.64 22.69 6.67
N ILE A 196 7.05 21.95 5.73
CA ILE A 196 6.73 22.47 4.39
C ILE A 196 5.56 23.47 4.51
N PRO A 197 5.64 24.66 3.87
CA PRO A 197 4.62 25.70 4.00
C PRO A 197 3.32 25.33 3.25
N ASN A 198 2.20 25.88 3.71
CA ASN A 198 0.85 25.51 3.25
C ASN A 198 0.62 25.73 1.74
N ASP A 199 1.24 26.75 1.15
CA ASP A 199 1.16 27.04 -0.29
C ASP A 199 1.85 25.95 -1.13
N GLU A 200 3.04 25.48 -0.72
CA GLU A 200 3.72 24.34 -1.34
C GLU A 200 2.90 23.05 -1.20
N LEU A 201 2.27 22.83 -0.05
CA LEU A 201 1.39 21.67 0.19
C LEU A 201 0.16 21.69 -0.74
N MET A 202 -0.51 22.84 -0.86
CA MET A 202 -1.69 22.99 -1.72
C MET A 202 -1.34 22.87 -3.21
N ALA A 203 -0.26 23.49 -3.66
CA ALA A 203 0.20 23.35 -5.05
C ALA A 203 0.53 21.88 -5.40
N SER A 204 1.15 21.15 -4.47
CA SER A 204 1.45 19.72 -4.62
C SER A 204 0.18 18.86 -4.68
N LEU A 205 -0.86 19.22 -3.92
CA LEU A 205 -2.16 18.57 -3.99
C LEU A 205 -2.84 18.82 -5.35
N PHE A 206 -2.78 20.04 -5.87
CA PHE A 206 -3.35 20.37 -7.19
C PHE A 206 -2.67 19.57 -8.31
N GLU A 207 -1.33 19.46 -8.29
CA GLU A 207 -0.57 18.61 -9.21
C GLU A 207 -1.04 17.15 -9.14
N ALA A 208 -1.19 16.61 -7.94
CA ALA A 208 -1.62 15.24 -7.72
C ALA A 208 -3.03 14.96 -8.28
N ILE A 209 -3.96 15.90 -8.06
CA ILE A 209 -5.35 15.82 -8.57
C ILE A 209 -5.36 15.87 -10.11
N VAL A 210 -4.67 16.83 -10.71
CA VAL A 210 -4.62 16.98 -12.18
C VAL A 210 -3.96 15.76 -12.84
N GLY A 211 -2.81 15.32 -12.33
CA GLY A 211 -2.11 14.14 -12.82
C GLY A 211 -2.96 12.87 -12.77
N GLN A 212 -3.70 12.66 -11.67
CA GLN A 212 -4.61 11.53 -11.52
C GLN A 212 -5.74 11.55 -12.56
N ASN A 213 -6.40 12.69 -12.73
CA ASN A 213 -7.48 12.84 -13.71
C ASN A 213 -6.98 12.60 -15.14
N LEU A 214 -5.81 13.13 -15.49
CA LEU A 214 -5.20 12.93 -16.81
C LEU A 214 -4.77 11.49 -17.06
N SER A 215 -4.33 10.77 -16.02
CA SER A 215 -3.90 9.37 -16.16
C SER A 215 -5.07 8.38 -16.23
N VAL A 216 -6.18 8.65 -15.52
CA VAL A 216 -7.28 7.67 -15.36
C VAL A 216 -8.50 8.04 -16.19
N LEU A 217 -8.97 9.28 -16.12
CA LEU A 217 -10.24 9.66 -16.74
C LEU A 217 -10.13 9.88 -18.25
N THR A 218 -8.94 10.15 -18.78
CA THR A 218 -8.76 10.23 -20.23
C THR A 218 -8.90 8.86 -20.91
N ARG A 219 -8.75 7.74 -20.19
CA ARG A 219 -8.77 6.36 -20.74
C ARG A 219 -7.88 6.21 -21.98
N GLY A 220 -6.71 6.84 -21.93
CA GLY A 220 -5.72 6.86 -23.00
C GLY A 220 -6.02 7.83 -24.15
N HIS A 221 -7.12 8.59 -24.12
CA HIS A 221 -7.42 9.61 -25.12
C HIS A 221 -6.59 10.88 -24.91
N THR A 222 -6.18 11.54 -25.99
CA THR A 222 -5.66 12.92 -25.92
C THR A 222 -6.83 13.89 -25.87
N LEU A 223 -6.81 14.81 -24.89
CA LEU A 223 -7.76 15.93 -24.84
C LEU A 223 -7.64 16.76 -26.12
N ARG A 224 -8.75 17.18 -26.70
CA ARG A 224 -8.77 18.01 -27.91
C ARG A 224 -8.69 19.50 -27.52
N PRO A 225 -8.09 20.36 -28.36
CA PRO A 225 -8.05 21.82 -28.17
C PRO A 225 -9.41 22.44 -27.87
N HIS A 226 -9.40 23.62 -27.26
CA HIS A 226 -10.58 24.27 -26.68
C HIS A 226 -11.15 23.42 -25.53
N VAL A 227 -10.33 23.27 -24.49
CA VAL A 227 -10.66 22.57 -23.25
C VAL A 227 -11.42 23.51 -22.32
N LEU A 228 -12.62 23.10 -21.91
CA LEU A 228 -13.39 23.83 -20.91
C LEU A 228 -13.18 23.22 -19.53
N LEU A 229 -12.87 24.07 -18.56
CA LEU A 229 -12.73 23.71 -17.15
C LEU A 229 -14.01 24.15 -16.41
N LEU A 230 -14.80 23.18 -15.97
CA LEU A 230 -16.11 23.37 -15.33
C LEU A 230 -16.09 22.94 -13.86
N GLY A 231 -17.10 23.34 -13.10
CA GLY A 231 -17.28 22.98 -11.69
C GLY A 231 -16.60 23.93 -10.70
N GLY A 232 -17.00 23.82 -9.43
CA GLY A 232 -16.62 24.76 -8.37
C GLY A 232 -15.11 24.93 -8.19
N PRO A 233 -14.33 23.85 -7.95
CA PRO A 233 -12.88 23.92 -7.81
C PRO A 233 -12.18 24.62 -8.99
N ASN A 234 -12.54 24.31 -10.23
CA ASN A 234 -11.98 24.96 -11.41
C ASN A 234 -12.40 26.44 -11.53
N CYS A 235 -13.57 26.81 -11.01
CA CYS A 235 -14.09 28.18 -11.03
C CYS A 235 -13.45 29.08 -9.97
N TYR A 236 -13.28 28.57 -8.74
CA TYR A 236 -12.90 29.40 -7.59
C TYR A 236 -11.44 29.25 -7.17
N VAL A 237 -10.80 28.10 -7.39
CA VAL A 237 -9.43 27.85 -6.93
C VAL A 237 -8.44 28.18 -8.04
N ARG A 238 -7.67 29.26 -7.87
CA ARG A 238 -6.69 29.71 -8.86
C ARG A 238 -5.64 28.64 -9.18
N GLY A 239 -5.02 28.05 -8.17
CA GLY A 239 -3.97 27.04 -8.36
C GLY A 239 -4.42 25.79 -9.12
N MET A 240 -5.70 25.40 -9.03
CA MET A 240 -6.26 24.31 -9.83
C MET A 240 -6.29 24.65 -11.33
N ARG A 241 -6.67 25.88 -11.70
CA ARG A 241 -6.64 26.34 -13.10
C ARG A 241 -5.22 26.34 -13.64
N GLU A 242 -4.30 26.92 -12.89
CA GLU A 242 -2.88 26.98 -13.25
C GLU A 242 -2.28 25.58 -13.43
N ALA A 243 -2.61 24.62 -12.56
CA ALA A 243 -2.17 23.24 -12.69
C ALA A 243 -2.67 22.55 -13.98
N TRP A 244 -3.92 22.79 -14.39
CA TRP A 244 -4.45 22.32 -15.67
C TRP A 244 -3.75 22.96 -16.87
N GLU A 245 -3.55 24.28 -16.81
CA GLU A 245 -2.88 25.08 -17.85
C GLU A 245 -1.41 24.65 -18.06
N GLU A 246 -0.73 24.14 -17.03
CA GLU A 246 0.62 23.61 -17.15
C GLU A 246 0.63 22.16 -17.68
N ASN A 247 -0.27 21.31 -17.19
CA ASN A 247 -0.21 19.87 -17.48
C ASN A 247 -0.80 19.46 -18.84
N ILE A 248 -1.88 20.11 -19.31
CA ILE A 248 -2.52 19.75 -20.59
C ILE A 248 -1.57 20.00 -21.78
N PRO A 249 -0.88 21.17 -21.88
CA PRO A 249 0.08 21.40 -22.95
C PRO A 249 1.25 20.43 -22.97
N LEU A 250 1.70 19.96 -21.79
CA LEU A 250 2.74 18.92 -21.71
C LEU A 250 2.29 17.63 -22.39
N ILE A 251 1.02 17.23 -22.24
CA ILE A 251 0.47 16.04 -22.92
C ILE A 251 0.38 16.27 -24.43
N TRP A 252 -0.10 17.43 -24.88
CA TRP A 252 -0.14 17.74 -26.32
C TRP A 252 1.25 17.70 -26.94
N LYS A 253 2.24 18.28 -26.26
CA LYS A 253 3.64 18.24 -26.68
C LYS A 253 4.20 16.82 -26.69
N GLU A 254 3.94 16.05 -25.63
CA GLU A 254 4.41 14.66 -25.50
C GLU A 254 3.83 13.76 -26.60
N ARG A 255 2.57 13.98 -26.97
CA ARG A 255 1.85 13.20 -27.98
C ARG A 255 1.93 13.79 -29.39
N GLU A 256 2.74 14.84 -29.58
CA GLU A 256 2.88 15.54 -30.86
C GLU A 256 1.50 15.93 -31.46
N PHE A 257 0.54 16.30 -30.61
CA PHE A 257 -0.83 16.59 -31.01
C PHE A 257 -0.88 17.92 -31.79
N PRO A 258 -1.52 17.98 -32.97
CA PRO A 258 -1.56 19.20 -33.77
C PRO A 258 -2.39 20.28 -33.08
N LEU A 259 -1.76 21.43 -32.82
CA LEU A 259 -2.40 22.63 -32.27
C LEU A 259 -2.53 23.72 -33.35
N PRO A 260 -3.51 24.64 -33.23
CA PRO A 260 -3.59 25.81 -34.11
C PRO A 260 -2.28 26.61 -34.12
N GLU A 261 -1.81 26.98 -35.31
CA GLU A 261 -0.53 27.67 -35.49
C GLU A 261 -0.55 29.09 -34.87
N GLY A 262 0.51 29.47 -34.17
CA GLY A 262 0.65 30.80 -33.55
C GLY A 262 -0.21 31.04 -32.30
N VAL A 263 -0.95 30.04 -31.82
CA VAL A 263 -1.77 30.14 -30.60
C VAL A 263 -0.99 29.61 -29.40
N ASP A 264 -0.98 30.36 -28.29
CA ASP A 264 -0.44 29.86 -27.02
C ASP A 264 -1.28 28.66 -26.55
N PRO A 265 -0.70 27.46 -26.36
CA PRO A 265 -1.43 26.29 -25.88
C PRO A 265 -2.29 26.57 -24.64
N LYS A 266 -1.84 27.45 -23.73
CA LYS A 266 -2.61 27.79 -22.52
C LYS A 266 -3.93 28.50 -22.84
N SER A 267 -3.95 29.33 -23.89
CA SER A 267 -5.16 30.04 -24.32
C SER A 267 -6.27 29.12 -24.87
N LEU A 268 -5.93 27.85 -25.16
CA LEU A 268 -6.88 26.82 -25.56
C LEU A 268 -7.58 26.16 -24.37
N ILE A 269 -7.23 26.55 -23.14
CA ILE A 269 -7.80 26.04 -21.89
C ILE A 269 -8.54 27.23 -21.25
N LYS A 270 -9.83 27.09 -21.03
CA LYS A 270 -10.67 28.20 -20.55
C LYS A 270 -11.61 27.72 -19.44
N VAL A 271 -11.71 28.52 -18.38
CA VAL A 271 -12.88 28.49 -17.48
C VAL A 271 -13.94 29.43 -18.05
N PRO A 272 -15.08 28.93 -18.51
CA PRO A 272 -16.14 29.78 -19.06
C PRO A 272 -16.81 30.61 -17.98
N ASP A 273 -17.48 31.69 -18.38
CA ASP A 273 -18.38 32.42 -17.48
C ASP A 273 -19.47 31.47 -16.99
N ASN A 274 -19.87 31.58 -15.72
CA ASN A 274 -20.85 30.70 -15.08
C ASN A 274 -20.44 29.20 -15.09
N ALA A 275 -19.15 28.87 -15.15
CA ALA A 275 -18.61 27.49 -15.16
C ALA A 275 -19.20 26.56 -14.09
N GLN A 276 -19.61 27.10 -12.94
CA GLN A 276 -20.25 26.36 -11.86
C GLN A 276 -21.68 25.90 -12.21
N TYR A 277 -22.38 26.61 -13.09
CA TYR A 277 -23.80 26.40 -13.42
C TYR A 277 -24.06 25.54 -14.67
N PHE A 278 -23.03 25.06 -15.37
CA PHE A 278 -23.18 24.36 -16.65
C PHE A 278 -24.13 23.15 -16.60
N ALA A 279 -24.14 22.38 -15.52
CA ALA A 279 -25.08 21.28 -15.35
C ALA A 279 -26.54 21.77 -15.22
N ALA A 280 -26.78 22.87 -14.48
CA ALA A 280 -28.10 23.46 -14.31
C ALA A 280 -28.59 24.13 -15.60
N ILE A 281 -27.72 24.86 -16.29
CA ILE A 281 -27.99 25.44 -17.63
C ILE A 281 -28.29 24.30 -18.61
N GLY A 282 -27.51 23.23 -18.58
CA GLY A 282 -27.72 22.05 -19.40
C GLY A 282 -29.06 21.34 -19.17
N ALA A 283 -29.56 21.38 -17.92
CA ALA A 283 -30.89 20.88 -17.60
C ALA A 283 -31.99 21.77 -18.22
N VAL A 284 -31.79 23.10 -18.27
CA VAL A 284 -32.65 24.02 -19.03
C VAL A 284 -32.62 23.69 -20.52
N GLU A 285 -31.44 23.45 -21.09
CA GLU A 285 -31.30 23.10 -22.51
C GLU A 285 -32.04 21.83 -22.89
N TYR A 286 -31.97 20.82 -22.02
CA TYR A 286 -32.76 19.60 -22.18
C TYR A 286 -34.26 19.90 -22.25
N GLY A 287 -34.74 20.90 -21.52
CA GLY A 287 -36.14 21.31 -21.52
C GLY A 287 -36.64 21.93 -22.82
N TYR A 288 -35.77 22.55 -23.61
CA TYR A 288 -36.14 23.08 -24.93
C TYR A 288 -36.41 21.97 -25.96
N ASP A 289 -35.77 20.81 -25.79
CA ASP A 289 -35.94 19.65 -26.67
C ASP A 289 -37.08 18.70 -26.23
N GLU A 290 -37.66 18.92 -25.05
CA GLU A 290 -38.74 18.11 -24.50
C GLU A 290 -40.12 18.72 -24.77
N ASP A 291 -41.12 17.85 -24.93
CA ASP A 291 -42.52 18.22 -25.13
C ASP A 291 -43.02 19.18 -24.03
N ASP A 292 -43.93 20.09 -24.42
CA ASP A 292 -44.48 21.15 -23.56
C ASP A 292 -45.17 20.61 -22.28
N ASP A 293 -45.48 19.30 -22.24
CA ASP A 293 -46.08 18.61 -21.09
C ASP A 293 -45.09 17.96 -20.11
N VAL A 294 -43.78 18.15 -20.31
CA VAL A 294 -42.74 17.57 -19.46
C VAL A 294 -42.13 18.61 -18.52
N GLY A 295 -41.95 18.22 -17.25
CA GLY A 295 -41.24 19.01 -16.25
C GLY A 295 -42.06 20.15 -15.65
N PHE A 296 -43.37 19.98 -15.46
CA PHE A 296 -44.21 21.02 -14.84
C PHE A 296 -43.81 21.31 -13.40
N TYR A 297 -43.42 22.55 -13.12
CA TYR A 297 -43.09 22.96 -11.76
C TYR A 297 -44.37 23.07 -10.90
N THR A 298 -44.46 22.30 -9.83
CA THR A 298 -45.66 22.26 -8.95
C THR A 298 -45.58 23.21 -7.76
N GLY A 299 -44.51 23.99 -7.64
CA GLY A 299 -44.22 24.80 -6.44
C GLY A 299 -43.40 24.04 -5.39
N TYR A 300 -43.13 24.68 -4.26
CA TYR A 300 -42.27 24.11 -3.20
C TYR A 300 -43.04 23.49 -2.01
N ASN A 301 -44.38 23.54 -2.01
CA ASN A 301 -45.21 23.12 -0.86
C ASN A 301 -45.06 21.62 -0.53
N ASP A 302 -45.00 20.76 -1.54
CA ASP A 302 -44.85 19.31 -1.33
C ASP A 302 -43.44 18.96 -0.80
N LEU A 303 -42.42 19.72 -1.20
CA LEU A 303 -41.06 19.61 -0.66
C LEU A 303 -41.02 20.05 0.81
N GLU A 304 -41.74 21.12 1.15
CA GLU A 304 -41.91 21.58 2.54
C GLU A 304 -42.67 20.55 3.39
N HIS A 305 -43.72 19.92 2.85
CA HIS A 305 -44.45 18.86 3.53
C HIS A 305 -43.57 17.62 3.77
N TYR A 306 -42.78 17.20 2.76
CA TYR A 306 -41.83 16.10 2.89
C TYR A 306 -40.83 16.32 4.03
N LEU A 307 -40.31 17.54 4.17
CA LEU A 307 -39.38 17.93 5.23
C LEU A 307 -40.00 17.88 6.63
N ASN A 308 -41.27 18.30 6.76
CA ASN A 308 -41.93 18.43 8.06
C ASN A 308 -42.60 17.15 8.56
N VAL A 309 -43.06 16.26 7.66
CA VAL A 309 -43.90 15.09 8.02
C VAL A 309 -43.41 13.79 7.37
N GLY A 310 -43.08 13.82 6.08
CA GLY A 310 -42.84 12.60 5.27
C GLY A 310 -41.60 11.78 5.64
N ARG A 311 -40.52 12.40 6.15
CA ARG A 311 -39.27 11.70 6.52
C ARG A 311 -39.45 10.65 7.64
N LEU A 312 -40.40 10.85 8.55
CA LEU A 312 -40.63 9.94 9.68
C LEU A 312 -41.42 8.70 9.28
N ASP A 313 -42.25 8.77 8.23
CA ASP A 313 -43.04 7.64 7.75
C ASP A 313 -42.24 6.74 6.77
N GLU A 314 -41.30 7.28 5.98
CA GLU A 314 -40.35 6.46 5.19
C GLU A 314 -39.39 5.63 6.08
N LYS A 315 -39.17 6.03 7.35
CA LYS A 315 -38.31 5.34 8.32
C LYS A 315 -38.94 4.13 9.01
N LYS A 316 -40.28 4.02 9.04
CA LYS A 316 -40.98 2.94 9.75
C LYS A 316 -40.69 1.59 9.07
N GLY A 317 -39.73 0.84 9.62
CA GLY A 317 -39.46 -0.55 9.23
C GLY A 317 -38.00 -0.90 8.92
N THR A 318 -37.00 -0.07 9.25
CA THR A 318 -35.59 -0.35 8.92
C THR A 318 -34.66 -0.33 10.14
N GLY A 319 -33.99 -1.47 10.41
CA GLY A 319 -32.84 -1.59 11.31
C GLY A 319 -33.13 -1.86 12.80
N LYS A 320 -32.12 -2.35 13.52
CA LYS A 320 -32.05 -2.46 14.99
C LYS A 320 -30.89 -1.61 15.50
N GLY A 321 -30.94 -1.09 16.73
CA GLY A 321 -29.81 -0.44 17.38
C GLY A 321 -28.65 -1.40 17.71
N LEU A 322 -27.60 -0.90 18.36
CA LEU A 322 -26.47 -1.72 18.84
C LEU A 322 -26.84 -2.67 20.00
N ILE A 323 -28.01 -2.45 20.60
CA ILE A 323 -28.54 -3.16 21.76
C ILE A 323 -29.96 -3.59 21.42
N ASP A 324 -30.31 -4.86 21.68
CA ASP A 324 -31.67 -5.36 21.50
C ASP A 324 -32.57 -4.99 22.68
N ASN A 325 -32.05 -5.04 23.92
CA ASN A 325 -32.82 -4.74 25.13
C ASN A 325 -31.95 -4.28 26.32
N GLN A 326 -32.60 -3.75 27.36
CA GLN A 326 -31.92 -3.20 28.54
C GLN A 326 -31.13 -4.25 29.35
N GLU A 327 -31.58 -5.51 29.37
CA GLU A 327 -30.88 -6.58 30.09
C GLU A 327 -29.54 -6.90 29.44
N GLU A 328 -29.53 -7.00 28.11
CA GLU A 328 -28.31 -7.15 27.31
C GLU A 328 -27.35 -5.98 27.54
N PHE A 329 -27.86 -4.74 27.53
CA PHE A 329 -27.05 -3.55 27.80
C PHE A 329 -26.37 -3.61 29.16
N GLN A 330 -27.11 -3.92 30.23
CA GLN A 330 -26.55 -4.03 31.57
C GLN A 330 -25.53 -5.17 31.69
N ALA A 331 -25.78 -6.32 31.04
CA ALA A 331 -24.84 -7.44 31.01
C ALA A 331 -23.54 -7.07 30.28
N PHE A 332 -23.65 -6.38 29.13
CA PHE A 332 -22.51 -5.92 28.35
C PHE A 332 -21.67 -4.88 29.11
N ILE A 333 -22.31 -3.84 29.64
CA ILE A 333 -21.65 -2.79 30.43
C ILE A 333 -20.96 -3.41 31.64
N LYS A 334 -21.60 -4.34 32.36
CA LYS A 334 -20.98 -5.04 33.49
C LYS A 334 -19.75 -5.85 33.08
N LYS A 335 -19.75 -6.47 31.89
CA LYS A 335 -18.65 -7.32 31.42
C LYS A 335 -17.46 -6.52 30.89
N TYR A 336 -17.69 -5.40 30.20
CA TYR A 336 -16.65 -4.69 29.45
C TYR A 336 -16.29 -3.30 30.00
N THR A 337 -16.99 -2.82 31.04
CA THR A 337 -16.53 -1.64 31.78
C THR A 337 -15.32 -2.01 32.61
N LYS A 338 -14.20 -1.36 32.34
CA LYS A 338 -12.93 -1.60 33.04
C LYS A 338 -12.96 -0.98 34.43
N GLU A 339 -12.31 -1.65 35.38
CA GLU A 339 -12.06 -1.04 36.68
C GLU A 339 -11.07 0.14 36.53
N PRO A 340 -11.29 1.26 37.24
CA PRO A 340 -10.34 2.35 37.25
C PRO A 340 -8.98 1.88 37.77
N PHE A 341 -7.91 2.19 37.04
CA PHE A 341 -6.56 1.93 37.51
C PHE A 341 -6.26 2.72 38.79
N ILE A 342 -5.73 2.03 39.80
CA ILE A 342 -5.30 2.64 41.06
C ILE A 342 -3.77 2.77 41.03
N PRO A 343 -3.22 3.99 41.04
CA PRO A 343 -1.78 4.20 41.13
C PRO A 343 -1.16 3.58 42.39
N ALA A 344 0.09 3.12 42.29
CA ALA A 344 0.82 2.59 43.43
C ALA A 344 1.01 3.65 44.53
N THR A 345 0.92 3.21 45.79
CA THR A 345 1.20 4.04 46.95
C THR A 345 2.66 3.91 47.34
N PHE A 346 3.30 5.05 47.62
CA PHE A 346 4.70 5.13 48.05
C PHE A 346 4.82 5.75 49.43
N HIS A 347 5.90 5.43 50.13
CA HIS A 347 6.19 6.01 51.43
C HIS A 347 7.20 7.17 51.32
N PRO A 348 7.08 8.22 52.16
CA PRO A 348 8.05 9.30 52.19
C PRO A 348 9.48 8.79 52.39
N GLY A 349 10.42 9.23 51.55
CA GLY A 349 11.82 8.80 51.54
C GLY A 349 12.09 7.48 50.78
N GLN A 350 11.08 6.81 50.25
CA GLN A 350 11.26 5.62 49.42
C GLN A 350 11.97 5.97 48.10
N VAL A 351 12.91 5.13 47.68
CA VAL A 351 13.46 5.14 46.32
C VAL A 351 12.69 4.12 45.50
N VAL A 352 11.89 4.59 44.56
CA VAL A 352 11.13 3.78 43.62
C VAL A 352 12.03 3.49 42.43
N GLU A 353 12.48 2.25 42.29
CA GLU A 353 13.28 1.80 41.14
C GLU A 353 12.37 1.18 40.08
N GLY A 354 12.47 1.63 38.83
CA GLY A 354 11.59 1.13 37.78
C GLY A 354 12.01 1.47 36.35
N PHE A 355 11.26 0.94 35.38
CA PHE A 355 11.46 1.13 33.96
C PHE A 355 10.37 2.02 33.39
N ILE A 356 10.73 2.93 32.48
CA ILE A 356 9.75 3.79 31.82
C ILE A 356 9.52 3.32 30.39
N GLY A 357 8.27 3.10 30.04
CA GLY A 357 7.85 2.85 28.67
C GLY A 357 7.17 4.09 28.09
N LEU A 358 7.51 4.46 26.86
CA LEU A 358 6.94 5.59 26.15
C LEU A 358 6.39 5.17 24.79
N ASP A 359 5.17 5.59 24.48
CA ASP A 359 4.57 5.48 23.16
C ASP A 359 4.29 6.88 22.60
N GLY A 360 5.14 7.33 21.69
CA GLY A 360 4.98 8.58 20.94
C GLY A 360 4.17 8.36 19.68
N GLY A 361 2.86 8.16 19.82
CA GLY A 361 1.94 7.87 18.72
C GLY A 361 1.60 9.09 17.85
N SER A 362 0.84 8.86 16.76
CA SER A 362 0.44 9.92 15.83
C SER A 362 -0.55 10.94 16.41
N THR A 363 -1.38 10.48 17.36
CA THR A 363 -2.52 11.22 17.93
C THR A 363 -2.35 11.46 19.42
N SER A 364 -1.61 10.61 20.12
CA SER A 364 -1.42 10.67 21.56
C SER A 364 -0.07 10.11 21.99
N THR A 365 0.45 10.68 23.07
CA THR A 365 1.69 10.28 23.73
C THR A 365 1.34 9.64 25.08
N LYS A 366 1.92 8.48 25.39
CA LYS A 366 1.65 7.74 26.63
C LYS A 366 2.95 7.37 27.32
N GLY A 367 2.92 7.35 28.64
CA GLY A 367 4.02 6.90 29.48
C GLY A 367 3.53 5.99 30.59
N VAL A 368 4.32 4.97 30.91
CA VAL A 368 4.09 4.09 32.06
C VAL A 368 5.38 3.87 32.83
N LEU A 369 5.28 3.80 34.16
CA LEU A 369 6.35 3.36 35.04
C LEU A 369 6.07 1.92 35.49
N LEU A 370 7.03 1.03 35.25
CA LEU A 370 6.99 -0.38 35.65
C LEU A 370 7.98 -0.65 36.78
N ASP A 371 7.67 -1.56 37.70
CA ASP A 371 8.64 -2.07 38.68
C ASP A 371 9.54 -3.17 38.08
N LYS A 372 10.38 -3.80 38.93
CA LYS A 372 11.29 -4.89 38.52
C LYS A 372 10.58 -6.18 38.11
N ASP A 373 9.37 -6.39 38.59
CA ASP A 373 8.51 -7.52 38.25
C ASP A 373 7.58 -7.19 37.06
N LYS A 374 7.74 -5.99 36.48
CA LYS A 374 7.00 -5.43 35.34
C LYS A 374 5.55 -5.04 35.66
N ASN A 375 5.18 -4.91 36.94
CA ASN A 375 3.88 -4.36 37.33
C ASN A 375 3.84 -2.85 37.11
N ILE A 376 2.66 -2.33 36.77
CA ILE A 376 2.50 -0.90 36.50
C ILE A 376 2.31 -0.12 37.81
N LEU A 377 3.19 0.86 38.04
CA LEU A 377 3.16 1.73 39.21
C LEU A 377 2.33 2.99 38.98
N VAL A 378 2.62 3.73 37.90
CA VAL A 378 1.93 4.98 37.52
C VAL A 378 1.85 5.10 35.99
N LYS A 379 0.91 5.91 35.49
CA LYS A 379 0.63 6.10 34.06
C LYS A 379 0.40 7.57 33.74
N ALA A 380 0.71 7.97 32.51
CA ALA A 380 0.39 9.27 31.95
C ALA A 380 -0.10 9.11 30.51
N TYR A 381 -1.16 9.83 30.14
CA TYR A 381 -1.74 9.82 28.80
C TYR A 381 -2.08 11.24 28.40
N GLN A 382 -1.71 11.64 27.17
CA GLN A 382 -2.10 12.93 26.63
C GLN A 382 -2.30 12.89 25.11
N LEU A 383 -3.18 13.75 24.60
CA LEU A 383 -3.28 14.01 23.16
C LEU A 383 -2.03 14.76 22.69
N SER A 384 -1.51 14.40 21.52
CA SER A 384 -0.27 15.00 21.00
C SER A 384 -0.48 16.46 20.65
N LYS A 385 0.42 17.33 21.12
CA LYS A 385 0.46 18.75 20.75
C LYS A 385 1.23 19.00 19.46
N GLY A 386 1.62 17.92 18.76
CA GLY A 386 2.33 17.96 17.48
C GLY A 386 3.86 17.92 17.59
N ASN A 387 4.43 18.14 18.77
CA ASN A 387 5.86 18.01 19.01
C ASN A 387 6.17 16.84 19.97
N PRO A 388 6.84 15.77 19.51
CA PRO A 388 7.06 14.58 20.33
C PRO A 388 8.03 14.82 21.50
N ILE A 389 8.96 15.77 21.41
CA ILE A 389 9.92 16.06 22.49
C ILE A 389 9.21 16.78 23.63
N GLU A 390 8.46 17.84 23.32
CA GLU A 390 7.66 18.56 24.32
C GLU A 390 6.60 17.66 24.95
N ASP A 391 5.90 16.89 24.12
CA ASP A 391 4.91 15.92 24.61
C ASP A 391 5.57 14.94 25.60
N THR A 392 6.81 14.52 25.34
CA THR A 392 7.52 13.59 26.21
C THR A 392 7.95 14.22 27.52
N LYS A 393 8.38 15.50 27.53
CA LYS A 393 8.69 16.22 28.78
C LYS A 393 7.51 16.23 29.73
N ASP A 394 6.34 16.61 29.22
CA ASP A 394 5.09 16.65 29.99
C ASP A 394 4.76 15.28 30.60
N ILE A 395 4.96 14.20 29.83
CA ILE A 395 4.75 12.82 30.30
C ILE A 395 5.72 12.45 31.42
N PHE A 396 7.01 12.73 31.29
CA PHE A 396 8.00 12.44 32.34
C PHE A 396 7.76 13.27 33.60
N GLU A 397 7.43 14.55 33.46
CA GLU A 397 7.08 15.42 34.57
C GLU A 397 5.88 14.85 35.33
N ASN A 398 4.82 14.45 34.61
CA ASN A 398 3.64 13.86 35.22
C ASN A 398 3.95 12.55 35.97
N LEU A 399 4.75 11.64 35.40
CA LEU A 399 5.16 10.40 36.06
C LEU A 399 6.01 10.68 37.32
N LYS A 400 6.93 11.64 37.25
CA LYS A 400 7.78 12.08 38.37
C LYS A 400 6.94 12.71 39.48
N GLU A 401 5.99 13.58 39.14
CA GLU A 401 5.10 14.25 40.09
C GLU A 401 4.22 13.25 40.86
N GLN A 402 3.65 12.24 40.19
CA GLN A 402 2.83 11.22 40.84
C GLN A 402 3.60 10.44 41.93
N VAL A 403 4.90 10.22 41.74
CA VAL A 403 5.79 9.61 42.75
C VAL A 403 6.19 10.64 43.82
N GLY A 404 6.60 11.83 43.39
CA GLY A 404 7.12 12.90 44.25
C GLY A 404 6.09 13.49 45.22
N MET A 405 4.82 13.59 44.80
CA MET A 405 3.70 14.03 45.65
C MET A 405 3.52 13.17 46.91
N GLN A 406 4.00 11.92 46.89
CA GLN A 406 3.94 10.98 48.01
C GLN A 406 5.22 11.02 48.88
N GLY A 407 6.14 11.95 48.59
CA GLY A 407 7.42 12.11 49.28
C GLY A 407 8.49 11.08 48.87
N ALA A 408 8.25 10.30 47.82
CA ALA A 408 9.18 9.31 47.29
C ALA A 408 10.05 9.90 46.17
N THR A 409 11.14 9.21 45.83
CA THR A 409 12.07 9.59 44.76
C THR A 409 12.11 8.50 43.68
N LEU A 410 12.14 8.90 42.41
CA LEU A 410 12.15 7.98 41.28
C LEU A 410 13.58 7.74 40.76
N LYS A 411 13.98 6.48 40.67
CA LYS A 411 15.22 6.04 40.01
C LYS A 411 14.87 5.16 38.80
N VAL A 412 15.23 5.64 37.61
CA VAL A 412 14.96 4.95 36.35
C VAL A 412 16.08 3.94 36.08
N LEU A 413 15.71 2.66 35.91
CA LEU A 413 16.61 1.55 35.59
C LEU A 413 16.71 1.29 34.08
N GLY A 414 15.78 1.81 33.30
CA GLY A 414 15.82 1.78 31.85
C GLY A 414 14.62 2.45 31.21
N VAL A 415 14.77 2.87 29.95
CA VAL A 415 13.70 3.51 29.16
C VAL A 415 13.51 2.80 27.83
N GLY A 416 12.25 2.48 27.50
CA GLY A 416 11.86 1.95 26.20
C GLY A 416 10.96 2.92 25.45
N THR A 417 11.17 3.09 24.14
CA THR A 417 10.35 3.91 23.27
C THR A 417 9.68 3.09 22.17
N THR A 418 8.47 3.48 21.81
CA THR A 418 7.70 2.97 20.66
C THR A 418 6.89 4.09 20.02
N GLY A 419 6.07 3.77 19.02
CA GLY A 419 5.29 4.74 18.26
C GLY A 419 6.07 5.40 17.14
N TYR A 420 5.41 6.35 16.46
CA TYR A 420 5.96 7.12 15.34
C TYR A 420 7.23 7.92 15.72
N ALA A 421 7.38 8.28 17.00
CA ALA A 421 8.51 9.07 17.48
C ALA A 421 9.67 8.24 18.07
N LYS A 422 9.62 6.89 18.03
CA LYS A 422 10.55 6.02 18.77
C LYS A 422 12.03 6.35 18.57
N ASP A 423 12.46 6.58 17.33
CA ASP A 423 13.89 6.75 16.98
C ASP A 423 14.39 8.13 17.44
N VAL A 424 13.57 9.16 17.26
CA VAL A 424 13.87 10.51 17.75
C VAL A 424 13.95 10.50 19.27
N LEU A 425 12.98 9.88 19.95
CA LEU A 425 12.97 9.81 21.41
C LEU A 425 14.14 8.96 21.95
N LYS A 426 14.53 7.90 21.25
CA LYS A 426 15.70 7.10 21.62
C LYS A 426 16.97 7.94 21.65
N ASP A 427 17.23 8.70 20.58
CA ASP A 427 18.45 9.48 20.45
C ASP A 427 18.49 10.71 21.35
N VAL A 428 17.32 11.30 21.65
CA VAL A 428 17.19 12.47 22.54
C VAL A 428 17.31 12.08 24.01
N LEU A 429 16.63 11.01 24.43
CA LEU A 429 16.56 10.60 25.83
C LEU A 429 17.71 9.68 26.26
N GLY A 430 18.45 9.12 25.29
CA GLY A 430 19.33 7.99 25.56
C GLY A 430 18.56 6.71 25.92
N ALA A 431 17.38 6.50 25.31
CA ALA A 431 16.55 5.36 25.64
C ALA A 431 17.23 4.03 25.29
N ASP A 432 17.01 3.03 26.13
CA ASP A 432 17.66 1.73 26.05
C ASP A 432 17.08 0.87 24.93
N ALA A 433 15.76 0.88 24.77
CA ALA A 433 15.06 0.16 23.72
C ALA A 433 14.28 1.11 22.83
N ALA A 434 14.29 0.85 21.52
CA ALA A 434 13.36 1.46 20.57
C ALA A 434 12.78 0.35 19.71
N ILE A 435 11.52 0.00 19.96
CA ILE A 435 10.83 -1.10 19.30
C ILE A 435 9.65 -0.58 18.48
N VAL A 436 9.25 -1.33 17.46
CA VAL A 436 8.03 -1.05 16.70
C VAL A 436 6.80 -1.32 17.55
N GLU A 437 5.70 -0.60 17.27
CA GLU A 437 4.44 -0.69 18.02
C GLU A 437 3.86 -2.11 18.01
N THR A 438 3.94 -2.81 16.88
CA THR A 438 3.47 -4.20 16.75
C THR A 438 4.11 -5.10 17.80
N VAL A 439 5.42 -4.99 18.00
CA VAL A 439 6.14 -5.74 19.02
C VAL A 439 5.72 -5.28 20.41
N ALA A 440 5.65 -3.99 20.67
CA ALA A 440 5.31 -3.47 21.98
C ALA A 440 3.89 -3.91 22.42
N HIS A 441 2.89 -3.78 21.56
CA HIS A 441 1.55 -4.24 21.83
C HIS A 441 1.48 -5.76 22.07
N THR A 442 2.24 -6.54 21.30
CA THR A 442 2.37 -7.99 21.50
C THR A 442 3.00 -8.33 22.87
N GLU A 443 4.11 -7.70 23.24
CA GLU A 443 4.73 -7.94 24.56
C GLU A 443 3.82 -7.55 25.72
N SER A 444 3.06 -6.46 25.58
CA SER A 444 2.05 -6.08 26.58
C SER A 444 0.97 -7.14 26.72
N ALA A 445 0.40 -7.62 25.61
CA ALA A 445 -0.67 -8.61 25.66
C ALA A 445 -0.19 -9.95 26.25
N LEU A 446 0.98 -10.44 25.82
CA LEU A 446 1.58 -11.68 26.31
C LEU A 446 2.04 -11.60 27.77
N HIS A 447 2.19 -10.40 28.33
CA HIS A 447 2.52 -10.20 29.74
C HIS A 447 1.30 -10.35 30.66
N PHE A 448 0.13 -9.87 30.23
CA PHE A 448 -1.11 -9.90 31.05
C PHE A 448 -1.99 -11.13 30.77
N TYR A 449 -1.86 -11.74 29.60
CA TYR A 449 -2.75 -12.79 29.16
C TYR A 449 -1.96 -13.97 28.59
N ASP A 450 -2.20 -15.16 29.13
CA ASP A 450 -1.70 -16.42 28.56
C ASP A 450 -2.51 -16.83 27.33
N ASP A 451 -1.97 -17.72 26.49
CA ASP A 451 -2.68 -18.34 25.35
C ASP A 451 -3.39 -17.33 24.44
N VAL A 452 -2.75 -16.20 24.15
CA VAL A 452 -3.30 -15.19 23.24
C VAL A 452 -3.14 -15.64 21.80
N ASP A 453 -4.24 -15.65 21.06
CA ASP A 453 -4.26 -16.02 19.64
C ASP A 453 -4.29 -14.79 18.72
N VAL A 454 -5.03 -13.75 19.10
CA VAL A 454 -5.20 -12.56 18.27
C VAL A 454 -5.14 -11.30 19.13
N ILE A 455 -4.40 -10.31 18.66
CA ILE A 455 -4.37 -8.96 19.23
C ILE A 455 -4.86 -8.00 18.16
N CYS A 456 -5.89 -7.20 18.46
CA CYS A 456 -6.43 -6.17 17.59
C CYS A 456 -6.23 -4.80 18.23
N ASP A 457 -5.20 -4.08 17.80
CA ASP A 457 -4.93 -2.69 18.18
C ASP A 457 -5.61 -1.73 17.18
N VAL A 458 -6.58 -0.97 17.66
CA VAL A 458 -7.28 0.05 16.87
C VAL A 458 -6.89 1.43 17.38
N GLY A 459 -5.87 1.99 16.74
CA GLY A 459 -5.34 3.31 17.02
C GLY A 459 -6.16 4.44 16.40
N GLY A 460 -5.63 5.67 16.52
CA GLY A 460 -6.23 6.85 15.89
C GLY A 460 -6.12 6.80 14.37
N GLN A 461 -4.94 6.46 13.83
CA GLN A 461 -4.69 6.51 12.38
C GLN A 461 -4.54 5.13 11.74
N ASP A 462 -4.23 4.11 12.54
CA ASP A 462 -3.91 2.77 12.06
C ASP A 462 -4.68 1.67 12.79
N ILE A 463 -4.75 0.52 12.12
CA ILE A 463 -5.29 -0.72 12.66
C ILE A 463 -4.18 -1.76 12.54
N LYS A 464 -3.90 -2.45 13.65
CA LYS A 464 -2.87 -3.49 13.72
C LYS A 464 -3.50 -4.75 14.28
N ILE A 465 -3.40 -5.84 13.53
CA ILE A 465 -3.89 -7.16 13.95
C ILE A 465 -2.68 -8.07 13.99
N MET A 466 -2.29 -8.52 15.17
CA MET A 466 -1.23 -9.51 15.34
C MET A 466 -1.88 -10.86 15.59
N ILE A 467 -1.55 -11.84 14.75
CA ILE A 467 -2.01 -13.21 14.85
C ILE A 467 -0.85 -14.01 15.42
N LEU A 468 -1.12 -14.75 16.48
CA LEU A 468 -0.16 -15.53 17.23
C LEU A 468 -0.43 -17.02 17.04
N ASN A 469 0.60 -17.83 17.16
CA ASN A 469 0.50 -19.27 17.27
C ASN A 469 1.48 -19.71 18.37
N ASN A 470 0.96 -20.31 19.44
CA ASN A 470 1.75 -20.71 20.63
C ASN A 470 2.62 -19.56 21.19
N GLY A 471 2.03 -18.37 21.34
CA GLY A 471 2.71 -17.18 21.85
C GLY A 471 3.75 -16.55 20.91
N LYS A 472 3.92 -17.06 19.68
CA LYS A 472 4.82 -16.50 18.67
C LYS A 472 4.01 -15.81 17.58
N VAL A 473 4.46 -14.64 17.11
CA VAL A 473 3.75 -13.92 16.04
C VAL A 473 3.85 -14.73 14.75
N LYS A 474 2.67 -15.16 14.29
CA LYS A 474 2.45 -15.90 13.05
C LYS A 474 2.35 -14.92 11.87
N ASP A 475 1.48 -13.94 11.99
CA ASP A 475 1.24 -12.95 10.94
C ASP A 475 0.82 -11.64 11.60
N PHE A 476 0.92 -10.54 10.85
CA PHE A 476 0.34 -9.29 11.27
C PHE A 476 -0.23 -8.53 10.07
N LYS A 477 -1.44 -8.02 10.25
CA LYS A 477 -2.14 -7.17 9.28
C LYS A 477 -2.06 -5.73 9.78
N LEU A 478 -1.58 -4.86 8.91
CA LEU A 478 -1.46 -3.43 9.22
C LEU A 478 -2.23 -2.66 8.18
N ASN A 479 -3.03 -1.72 8.66
CA ASN A 479 -3.56 -0.65 7.83
C ASN A 479 -2.99 0.67 8.36
N THR A 480 -1.91 1.14 7.74
CA THR A 480 -1.28 2.43 8.07
C THR A 480 -1.64 3.54 7.10
N GLN A 481 -2.50 3.27 6.11
CA GLN A 481 -2.73 4.18 4.98
C GLN A 481 -4.20 4.46 4.67
N CYS A 482 -5.14 3.67 5.19
CA CYS A 482 -6.56 3.86 4.97
C CYS A 482 -7.24 4.31 6.28
N SER A 483 -7.98 5.42 6.24
CA SER A 483 -8.73 5.94 7.40
C SER A 483 -10.01 5.15 7.68
N ALA A 484 -10.32 4.15 6.86
CA ALA A 484 -11.50 3.35 7.06
C ALA A 484 -11.35 2.45 8.28
N GLY A 485 -12.19 2.71 9.28
CA GLY A 485 -12.23 1.89 10.49
C GLY A 485 -11.15 2.18 11.51
N ASN A 486 -10.62 3.40 11.59
CA ASN A 486 -9.77 3.82 12.71
C ASN A 486 -10.48 4.82 13.63
N GLY A 487 -9.90 5.07 14.80
CA GLY A 487 -10.48 5.94 15.82
C GLY A 487 -10.62 7.39 15.38
N TYR A 488 -9.72 7.90 14.53
CA TYR A 488 -9.77 9.27 14.04
C TYR A 488 -11.00 9.51 13.15
N PHE A 489 -11.39 8.54 12.32
CA PHE A 489 -12.60 8.66 11.51
C PHE A 489 -13.83 8.84 12.40
N LEU A 490 -13.99 7.99 13.42
CA LEU A 490 -15.10 8.10 14.39
C LEU A 490 -15.05 9.43 15.16
N GLN A 491 -13.86 9.85 15.60
CA GLN A 491 -13.65 11.13 16.28
C GLN A 491 -14.03 12.33 15.40
N SER A 492 -13.57 12.35 14.15
CA SER A 492 -13.85 13.44 13.21
C SER A 492 -15.35 13.57 12.94
N THR A 493 -16.04 12.45 12.69
CA THR A 493 -17.48 12.47 12.45
C THR A 493 -18.28 12.86 13.70
N ALA A 494 -17.86 12.44 14.90
CA ALA A 494 -18.50 12.88 16.13
C ALA A 494 -18.38 14.40 16.32
N ASN A 495 -17.18 14.94 16.09
CA ASN A 495 -16.95 16.38 16.13
C ASN A 495 -17.79 17.13 15.08
N ASP A 496 -17.92 16.60 13.86
CA ASP A 496 -18.79 17.16 12.81
C ASP A 496 -20.27 17.20 13.24
N PHE A 497 -20.70 16.27 14.11
CA PHE A 497 -22.03 16.27 14.74
C PHE A 497 -22.13 17.05 16.05
N GLY A 498 -21.04 17.71 16.48
CA GLY A 498 -20.96 18.46 17.73
C GLY A 498 -21.00 17.58 18.98
N VAL A 499 -20.49 16.35 18.90
CA VAL A 499 -20.39 15.39 20.01
C VAL A 499 -18.91 15.19 20.36
N GLN A 500 -18.55 15.30 21.65
CA GLN A 500 -17.19 15.00 22.10
C GLN A 500 -16.91 13.51 21.94
N VAL A 501 -15.65 13.13 21.72
CA VAL A 501 -15.31 11.72 21.43
C VAL A 501 -15.57 10.81 22.63
N GLU A 502 -15.46 11.35 23.84
CA GLU A 502 -15.77 10.68 25.10
C GLU A 502 -17.27 10.34 25.22
N ASP A 503 -18.14 11.18 24.65
CA ASP A 503 -19.61 11.02 24.66
C ASP A 503 -20.12 10.15 23.50
N TYR A 504 -19.21 9.61 22.66
CA TYR A 504 -19.59 8.85 21.47
C TYR A 504 -20.43 7.63 21.83
N ALA A 505 -19.96 6.83 22.79
CA ALA A 505 -20.59 5.56 23.14
C ALA A 505 -22.01 5.79 23.68
N ASP A 506 -22.16 6.72 24.61
CA ASP A 506 -23.45 7.07 25.21
C ASP A 506 -24.44 7.59 24.16
N THR A 507 -23.96 8.41 23.22
CA THR A 507 -24.79 8.90 22.11
C THR A 507 -25.24 7.75 21.20
N ALA A 508 -24.32 6.86 20.81
CA ALA A 508 -24.62 5.74 19.92
C ALA A 508 -25.55 4.69 20.55
N PHE A 509 -25.42 4.42 21.86
CA PHE A 509 -26.31 3.51 22.58
C PHE A 509 -27.75 4.05 22.72
N GLY A 510 -27.96 5.36 22.56
CA GLY A 510 -29.30 5.97 22.53
C GLY A 510 -30.09 5.69 21.24
N ALA A 511 -29.48 5.07 20.22
CA ALA A 511 -30.15 4.79 18.95
C ALA A 511 -31.01 3.52 19.01
N GLU A 512 -32.32 3.67 18.77
CA GLU A 512 -33.26 2.54 18.64
C GLU A 512 -33.09 1.77 17.32
N SER A 513 -32.58 2.46 16.29
CA SER A 513 -32.31 1.89 14.96
C SER A 513 -31.06 2.56 14.37
N MET A 514 -30.37 1.88 13.45
CA MET A 514 -29.20 2.43 12.76
C MET A 514 -29.22 2.08 11.27
N PRO A 515 -28.63 2.92 10.40
CA PRO A 515 -28.46 2.61 8.99
C PRO A 515 -27.36 1.55 8.79
N GLU A 516 -27.47 0.77 7.71
CA GLU A 516 -26.42 -0.18 7.33
C GLU A 516 -25.40 0.46 6.39
N PHE A 517 -24.20 0.72 6.89
CA PHE A 517 -23.07 1.16 6.09
C PHE A 517 -22.42 0.01 5.30
N GLY A 518 -21.99 0.32 4.08
CA GLY A 518 -21.01 -0.50 3.38
C GLY A 518 -19.64 -0.42 4.07
N TYR A 519 -18.95 -1.55 4.21
CA TYR A 519 -17.56 -1.57 4.67
C TYR A 519 -16.61 -1.39 3.48
N GLY A 520 -15.42 -0.87 3.71
CA GLY A 520 -14.43 -0.56 2.68
C GLY A 520 -13.86 0.84 2.86
N CYS A 521 -14.03 1.72 1.89
CA CYS A 521 -13.37 3.03 1.89
C CYS A 521 -14.08 4.05 2.80
N ALA A 522 -13.31 4.79 3.61
CA ALA A 522 -13.83 5.91 4.43
C ALA A 522 -14.54 6.97 3.59
N VAL A 523 -14.09 7.18 2.36
CA VAL A 523 -14.72 8.11 1.41
C VAL A 523 -16.14 7.65 1.04
N PHE A 524 -16.33 6.34 0.80
CA PHE A 524 -17.67 5.82 0.53
C PHE A 524 -18.55 5.90 1.78
N MET A 525 -17.99 5.61 2.97
CA MET A 525 -18.74 5.80 4.22
C MET A 525 -19.12 7.26 4.44
N GLN A 526 -18.29 8.23 4.05
CA GLN A 526 -18.67 9.65 4.08
C GLN A 526 -19.81 9.97 3.10
N SER A 527 -19.78 9.42 1.89
CA SER A 527 -20.91 9.52 0.96
C SER A 527 -22.18 8.90 1.55
N ASP A 528 -22.07 7.73 2.17
CA ASP A 528 -23.17 7.05 2.85
C ASP A 528 -23.72 7.88 4.02
N ILE A 529 -22.87 8.55 4.82
CA ILE A 529 -23.31 9.49 5.87
C ILE A 529 -24.22 10.55 5.27
N VAL A 530 -23.80 11.20 4.18
CA VAL A 530 -24.60 12.23 3.49
C VAL A 530 -25.91 11.65 2.96
N ASP A 531 -25.87 10.44 2.38
CA ASP A 531 -27.06 9.75 1.88
C ASP A 531 -28.04 9.36 3.01
N PHE A 532 -27.54 8.96 4.17
CA PHE A 532 -28.36 8.66 5.35
C PHE A 532 -28.91 9.93 5.99
N GLN A 533 -28.14 11.01 6.07
CA GLN A 533 -28.67 12.32 6.46
C GLN A 533 -29.78 12.77 5.50
N ARG A 534 -29.63 12.55 4.18
CA ARG A 534 -30.68 12.82 3.18
C ARG A 534 -31.96 12.01 3.44
N GLN A 535 -31.83 10.78 3.92
CA GLN A 535 -32.96 9.92 4.32
C GLN A 535 -33.53 10.28 5.70
N GLY A 536 -32.93 11.24 6.41
CA GLY A 536 -33.40 11.74 7.71
C GLY A 536 -32.86 11.01 8.92
N TRP A 537 -31.84 10.14 8.78
CA TRP A 537 -31.16 9.49 9.92
C TRP A 537 -30.55 10.54 10.88
N LYS A 538 -30.76 10.35 12.18
CA LYS A 538 -30.26 11.23 13.24
C LYS A 538 -28.80 10.91 13.56
N LYS A 539 -28.12 11.83 14.26
CA LYS A 539 -26.70 11.69 14.58
C LYS A 539 -26.41 10.45 15.43
N GLU A 540 -27.24 10.15 16.43
CA GLU A 540 -27.11 8.96 17.28
C GLU A 540 -27.23 7.66 16.46
N GLU A 541 -28.18 7.61 15.53
CA GLU A 541 -28.41 6.47 14.64
C GLU A 541 -27.23 6.27 13.67
N ILE A 542 -26.72 7.36 13.09
CA ILE A 542 -25.56 7.33 12.21
C ILE A 542 -24.31 6.88 12.97
N MET A 543 -24.06 7.42 14.17
CA MET A 543 -22.93 7.02 15.01
C MET A 543 -23.00 5.54 15.40
N ALA A 544 -24.18 5.01 15.72
CA ALA A 544 -24.39 3.59 15.93
C ALA A 544 -24.04 2.77 14.67
N GLY A 545 -24.47 3.21 13.49
CA GLY A 545 -24.15 2.57 12.21
C GLY A 545 -22.65 2.58 11.90
N LEU A 546 -21.94 3.67 12.24
CA LEU A 546 -20.50 3.81 12.07
C LEU A 546 -19.70 2.93 13.04
N ALA A 547 -20.14 2.81 14.30
CA ALA A 547 -19.58 1.83 15.22
C ALA A 547 -19.78 0.39 14.70
N ASN A 548 -20.96 0.08 14.14
CA ASN A 548 -21.28 -1.25 13.62
C ASN A 548 -20.50 -1.63 12.34
N VAL A 549 -20.07 -0.67 11.52
CA VAL A 549 -19.24 -0.94 10.32
C VAL A 549 -17.75 -1.04 10.63
N LEU A 550 -17.29 -0.47 11.75
CA LEU A 550 -15.90 -0.56 12.22
C LEU A 550 -15.33 -2.00 12.17
N PRO A 551 -15.95 -3.02 12.80
CA PRO A 551 -15.42 -4.38 12.75
C PRO A 551 -15.45 -5.00 11.35
N LYS A 552 -16.41 -4.62 10.49
CA LYS A 552 -16.41 -5.05 9.08
C LYS A 552 -15.16 -4.51 8.37
N ASN A 553 -14.75 -3.27 8.64
CA ASN A 553 -13.49 -2.71 8.12
C ASN A 553 -12.25 -3.43 8.69
N ILE A 554 -12.21 -3.68 9.99
CA ILE A 554 -11.08 -4.36 10.64
C ILE A 554 -10.92 -5.78 10.07
N TRP A 555 -11.97 -6.60 10.12
CA TRP A 555 -11.85 -8.02 9.85
C TRP A 555 -12.03 -8.38 8.37
N LEU A 556 -12.94 -7.73 7.63
CA LEU A 556 -13.20 -8.08 6.24
C LEU A 556 -12.33 -7.30 5.26
N TYR A 557 -12.08 -6.02 5.54
CA TYR A 557 -11.31 -5.16 4.61
C TYR A 557 -9.81 -5.18 4.92
N VAL A 558 -9.41 -4.92 6.16
CA VAL A 558 -7.99 -4.85 6.55
C VAL A 558 -7.39 -6.24 6.72
N SER A 559 -8.04 -7.11 7.51
CA SER A 559 -7.49 -8.44 7.75
C SER A 559 -7.71 -9.40 6.58
N GLN A 560 -8.78 -9.19 5.81
CA GLN A 560 -9.28 -10.11 4.77
C GLN A 560 -9.53 -11.53 5.29
N ILE A 561 -9.92 -11.67 6.57
CA ILE A 561 -10.17 -12.95 7.24
C ILE A 561 -11.68 -13.09 7.48
N PRO A 562 -12.42 -13.76 6.58
CA PRO A 562 -13.86 -13.90 6.72
C PRO A 562 -14.28 -14.89 7.80
N ASN A 563 -13.43 -15.86 8.13
CA ASN A 563 -13.68 -16.88 9.15
C ASN A 563 -12.70 -16.74 10.32
N LEU A 564 -13.17 -16.14 11.42
CA LEU A 564 -12.33 -15.83 12.58
C LEU A 564 -12.02 -17.05 13.45
N SER A 565 -12.77 -18.16 13.34
CA SER A 565 -12.50 -19.37 14.13
C SER A 565 -11.17 -20.05 13.78
N LYS A 566 -10.62 -19.74 12.60
CA LYS A 566 -9.28 -20.16 12.17
C LYS A 566 -8.16 -19.45 12.92
N LEU A 567 -8.43 -18.31 13.54
CA LEU A 567 -7.39 -17.51 14.20
C LEU A 567 -7.10 -17.95 15.62
N GLY A 568 -8.02 -18.69 16.26
CA GLY A 568 -7.90 -19.12 17.65
C GLY A 568 -9.19 -18.84 18.42
N THR A 569 -9.13 -18.89 19.74
CA THR A 569 -10.28 -18.65 20.63
C THR A 569 -10.13 -17.36 21.43
N LYS A 570 -8.91 -16.88 21.70
CA LYS A 570 -8.66 -15.72 22.59
C LYS A 570 -8.26 -14.47 21.80
N PHE A 571 -9.15 -13.47 21.82
CA PHE A 571 -8.99 -12.18 21.14
C PHE A 571 -8.78 -11.06 22.15
N ILE A 572 -7.67 -10.32 22.04
CA ILE A 572 -7.34 -9.17 22.86
C ILE A 572 -7.56 -7.89 22.06
N LEU A 573 -8.48 -7.04 22.51
CA LEU A 573 -8.74 -5.73 21.93
C LEU A 573 -7.91 -4.66 22.65
N GLN A 574 -7.09 -3.93 21.90
CA GLN A 574 -6.20 -2.86 22.36
C GLN A 574 -6.39 -1.58 21.52
N GLY A 575 -5.76 -0.50 21.96
CA GLY A 575 -5.78 0.81 21.29
C GLY A 575 -6.77 1.78 21.91
N GLY A 576 -6.55 3.07 21.65
CA GLY A 576 -7.38 4.16 22.19
C GLY A 576 -8.85 4.08 21.79
N THR A 577 -9.16 3.47 20.64
CA THR A 577 -10.55 3.32 20.16
C THR A 577 -11.37 2.40 21.07
N GLN A 578 -10.74 1.49 21.81
CA GLN A 578 -11.43 0.54 22.70
C GLN A 578 -11.92 1.20 24.00
N HIS A 579 -11.64 2.48 24.24
CA HIS A 579 -12.35 3.26 25.26
C HIS A 579 -13.81 3.55 24.87
N ASN A 580 -14.13 3.53 23.57
CA ASN A 580 -15.49 3.70 23.09
C ASN A 580 -16.24 2.36 23.15
N LEU A 581 -17.10 2.19 24.15
CA LEU A 581 -17.84 0.95 24.38
C LEU A 581 -18.82 0.59 23.25
N ALA A 582 -19.29 1.55 22.45
CA ALA A 582 -20.08 1.23 21.26
C ALA A 582 -19.23 0.53 20.17
N ALA A 583 -17.97 0.95 20.01
CA ALA A 583 -17.01 0.29 19.13
C ALA A 583 -16.60 -1.11 19.64
N VAL A 584 -16.50 -1.29 20.97
CA VAL A 584 -16.28 -2.60 21.60
C VAL A 584 -17.48 -3.51 21.37
N LYS A 585 -18.70 -3.04 21.62
CA LYS A 585 -19.94 -3.83 21.40
C LYS A 585 -20.00 -4.37 19.99
N ALA A 586 -19.84 -3.46 19.01
CA ALA A 586 -19.85 -3.83 17.61
C ALA A 586 -18.76 -4.89 17.27
N GLN A 587 -17.55 -4.75 17.81
CA GLN A 587 -16.48 -5.73 17.60
C GLN A 587 -16.79 -7.09 18.22
N VAL A 588 -17.28 -7.13 19.46
CA VAL A 588 -17.66 -8.36 20.14
C VAL A 588 -18.75 -9.09 19.35
N ASP A 589 -19.84 -8.41 19.00
CA ASP A 589 -20.94 -8.98 18.22
C ASP A 589 -20.48 -9.50 16.86
N PHE A 590 -19.61 -8.75 16.20
CA PHE A 590 -19.07 -9.16 14.91
C PHE A 590 -18.20 -10.42 15.06
N ILE A 591 -17.32 -10.46 16.05
CA ILE A 591 -16.45 -11.62 16.29
C ILE A 591 -17.31 -12.84 16.59
N GLU A 592 -18.24 -12.73 17.54
CA GLU A 592 -19.15 -13.81 17.94
C GLU A 592 -20.01 -14.30 16.75
N SER A 593 -20.58 -13.39 15.95
CA SER A 593 -21.43 -13.78 14.80
C SER A 593 -20.66 -14.43 13.63
N ARG A 594 -19.35 -14.16 13.52
CA ARG A 594 -18.44 -14.74 12.52
C ARG A 594 -17.63 -15.92 13.03
N TYR A 595 -17.73 -16.23 14.32
CA TYR A 595 -17.12 -17.41 14.91
C TYR A 595 -17.98 -18.64 14.62
N ARG A 596 -17.66 -19.38 13.55
CA ARG A 596 -18.43 -20.56 13.09
C ARG A 596 -17.54 -21.78 12.95
N GLY A 597 -18.12 -22.97 13.16
CA GLY A 597 -17.47 -24.26 12.87
C GLY A 597 -16.62 -24.84 14.01
N LYS A 598 -16.73 -24.30 15.23
CA LYS A 598 -16.21 -24.89 16.46
C LYS A 598 -17.33 -24.92 17.51
N ASP A 599 -17.30 -25.88 18.43
CA ASP A 599 -18.24 -26.00 19.55
C ASP A 599 -17.92 -25.03 20.71
N GLU A 600 -16.94 -24.14 20.50
CA GLU A 600 -16.44 -23.17 21.48
C GLU A 600 -16.84 -21.75 21.08
N THR A 601 -17.13 -20.91 22.08
CA THR A 601 -17.36 -19.48 21.88
C THR A 601 -16.04 -18.71 21.93
N PRO A 602 -15.87 -17.64 21.13
CA PRO A 602 -14.66 -16.81 21.21
C PRO A 602 -14.61 -16.10 22.56
N ASN A 603 -13.42 -16.06 23.16
CA ASN A 603 -13.13 -15.27 24.34
C ASN A 603 -12.57 -13.91 23.91
N VAL A 604 -13.43 -12.90 23.86
CA VAL A 604 -13.05 -11.52 23.53
C VAL A 604 -12.79 -10.75 24.82
N ILE A 605 -11.57 -10.23 24.95
CA ILE A 605 -11.09 -9.49 26.12
C ILE A 605 -10.67 -8.10 25.66
N VAL A 606 -11.12 -7.06 26.35
CA VAL A 606 -10.55 -5.71 26.18
C VAL A 606 -9.38 -5.60 27.15
N HIS A 607 -8.20 -5.25 26.65
CA HIS A 607 -7.02 -5.09 27.49
C HIS A 607 -7.28 -4.02 28.55
N ASP A 608 -6.99 -4.31 29.83
CA ASP A 608 -7.30 -3.40 30.95
C ASP A 608 -6.63 -2.03 30.78
N HIS A 609 -5.50 -2.02 30.08
CA HIS A 609 -4.71 -0.84 29.74
C HIS A 609 -4.61 -0.64 28.22
N CYS A 610 -5.74 -0.77 27.51
CA CYS A 610 -5.79 -0.73 26.05
C CYS A 610 -5.18 0.56 25.45
N GLY A 611 -5.26 1.71 26.13
CA GLY A 611 -4.71 2.98 25.66
C GLY A 611 -3.19 3.09 25.77
N GLU A 612 -2.60 2.39 26.74
CA GLU A 612 -1.17 2.46 27.10
C GLU A 612 -0.39 1.19 26.74
N SER A 613 -1.02 0.20 26.09
CA SER A 613 -0.41 -1.11 25.80
C SER A 613 0.93 -1.01 25.06
N GLY A 614 1.06 -0.08 24.10
CA GLY A 614 2.33 0.18 23.43
C GLY A 614 3.42 0.66 24.38
N ALA A 615 3.12 1.60 25.27
CA ALA A 615 4.08 2.09 26.26
C ALA A 615 4.50 0.97 27.23
N ILE A 616 3.55 0.13 27.67
CA ILE A 616 3.83 -1.02 28.54
C ILE A 616 4.81 -2.00 27.89
N GLY A 617 4.55 -2.39 26.64
CA GLY A 617 5.47 -3.27 25.90
C GLY A 617 6.88 -2.71 25.75
N ALA A 618 7.00 -1.40 25.50
CA ALA A 618 8.30 -0.74 25.41
C ALA A 618 9.05 -0.78 26.75
N GLY A 619 8.36 -0.54 27.86
CA GLY A 619 8.94 -0.67 29.21
C GLY A 619 9.37 -2.10 29.54
N ILE A 620 8.57 -3.10 29.14
CA ILE A 620 8.89 -4.53 29.32
C ILE A 620 10.17 -4.89 28.57
N GLU A 621 10.37 -4.38 27.35
CA GLU A 621 11.60 -4.63 26.59
C GLU A 621 12.83 -3.97 27.24
N ALA A 622 12.68 -2.76 27.77
CA ALA A 622 13.76 -2.12 28.55
C ALA A 622 14.12 -2.95 29.79
N ALA A 623 13.12 -3.46 30.51
CA ALA A 623 13.32 -4.36 31.64
C ALA A 623 14.05 -5.65 31.24
N ARG A 624 13.67 -6.26 30.11
CA ARG A 624 14.32 -7.47 29.57
C ARG A 624 15.80 -7.23 29.28
N LEU A 625 16.14 -6.14 28.60
CA LEU A 625 17.53 -5.79 28.30
C LEU A 625 18.34 -5.58 29.59
N TRP A 626 17.75 -4.92 30.59
CA TRP A 626 18.37 -4.75 31.90
C TRP A 626 18.62 -6.08 32.62
N HIS A 627 17.66 -7.01 32.62
CA HIS A 627 17.84 -8.36 33.16
C HIS A 627 18.93 -9.15 32.42
N ASN A 628 19.16 -8.86 31.14
CA ASN A 628 20.24 -9.43 30.34
C ASN A 628 21.59 -8.69 30.54
N GLY A 629 21.70 -7.84 31.57
CA GLY A 629 22.94 -7.20 31.99
C GLY A 629 23.20 -5.83 31.34
N ARG A 630 22.22 -5.22 30.67
CA ARG A 630 22.36 -3.88 30.12
C ARG A 630 22.21 -2.80 31.20
N GLU A 631 23.19 -1.91 31.31
CA GLU A 631 23.08 -0.67 32.09
C GLU A 631 22.39 0.43 31.26
N THR A 632 21.60 1.26 31.93
CA THR A 632 20.80 2.29 31.23
C THR A 632 21.65 3.43 30.68
N THR A 633 21.36 3.85 29.46
CA THR A 633 21.96 5.03 28.81
C THR A 633 21.10 6.29 28.96
N PHE A 634 20.02 6.21 29.73
CA PHE A 634 19.07 7.30 29.90
C PHE A 634 19.73 8.53 30.56
N ILE A 635 19.48 9.72 29.99
CA ILE A 635 20.12 10.97 30.42
C ILE A 635 19.76 11.43 31.84
N GLY A 636 18.67 10.89 32.42
CA GLY A 636 18.17 11.26 33.74
C GLY A 636 17.00 12.25 33.69
N LEU A 637 16.20 12.27 34.77
CA LEU A 637 14.95 13.03 34.82
C LEU A 637 15.14 14.55 34.87
N GLU A 638 16.19 15.05 35.53
CA GLU A 638 16.43 16.49 35.62
C GLU A 638 16.86 17.08 34.27
N GLU A 639 17.67 16.32 33.51
CA GLU A 639 18.18 16.75 32.21
C GLU A 639 17.07 16.89 31.16
N ILE A 640 15.93 16.20 31.31
CA ILE A 640 14.81 16.27 30.37
C ILE A 640 14.21 17.67 30.29
N ASN A 641 14.04 18.34 31.44
CA ASN A 641 13.43 19.66 31.50
C ASN A 641 14.30 20.73 30.83
N ASP A 642 15.61 20.51 30.85
CA ASP A 642 16.61 21.40 30.26
C ASP A 642 16.87 21.14 28.78
N ILE A 643 16.22 20.12 28.18
CA ILE A 643 16.31 19.88 26.73
C ILE A 643 15.75 21.10 26.02
N SER A 644 16.62 21.85 25.34
CA SER A 644 16.16 22.86 24.38
C SER A 644 16.39 22.33 22.97
N TYR A 645 15.45 22.59 22.06
CA TYR A 645 15.64 22.20 20.67
C TYR A 645 15.28 23.33 19.71
N LYS A 646 15.93 23.31 18.55
CA LYS A 646 15.62 24.16 17.42
C LYS A 646 15.46 23.31 16.17
N SER A 647 14.27 23.33 15.59
CA SER A 647 14.03 22.70 14.29
C SER A 647 14.29 23.69 13.16
N THR A 648 15.02 23.26 12.13
CA THR A 648 15.31 24.04 10.92
C THR A 648 15.11 23.19 9.67
N THR A 649 14.27 23.66 8.74
CA THR A 649 14.08 23.05 7.40
C THR A 649 14.17 24.16 6.35
N ASN A 650 15.25 24.22 5.55
CA ASN A 650 15.43 25.23 4.48
C ASN A 650 16.48 24.80 3.45
N GLU A 651 16.78 25.60 2.43
CA GLU A 651 17.79 25.23 1.41
C GLU A 651 19.19 24.92 1.99
N GLY A 652 19.54 25.46 3.16
CA GLY A 652 20.75 25.11 3.89
C GLY A 652 20.77 23.66 4.37
N THR A 653 19.61 23.06 4.62
CA THR A 653 19.44 21.66 5.01
C THR A 653 19.28 20.72 3.82
N ARG A 654 19.37 21.17 2.56
CA ARG A 654 19.20 20.27 1.40
C ARG A 654 20.35 19.25 1.30
N CYS A 655 19.99 17.97 1.15
CA CYS A 655 20.92 16.88 0.86
C CYS A 655 21.32 16.91 -0.63
N TYR A 656 22.57 16.64 -0.97
CA TYR A 656 23.05 16.57 -2.35
C TYR A 656 23.82 15.29 -2.67
N PHE A 657 23.68 14.25 -1.85
CA PHE A 657 24.38 12.99 -2.03
C PHE A 657 23.83 12.15 -3.20
N CYS A 658 22.64 12.46 -3.70
CA CYS A 658 22.06 11.85 -4.89
C CYS A 658 21.24 12.86 -5.69
N LYS A 659 20.71 12.42 -6.84
CA LYS A 659 19.93 13.27 -7.76
C LYS A 659 18.59 13.73 -7.18
N ASN A 660 18.06 13.07 -6.15
CA ASN A 660 16.78 13.43 -5.52
C ASN A 660 16.88 14.75 -4.74
N LYS A 661 18.09 15.11 -4.30
CA LYS A 661 18.39 16.36 -3.59
C LYS A 661 17.38 16.68 -2.47
N CYS A 662 17.04 15.72 -1.62
CA CYS A 662 15.94 15.84 -0.65
C CYS A 662 16.16 16.97 0.37
N LEU A 663 15.08 17.61 0.83
CA LEU A 663 15.14 18.59 1.92
C LEU A 663 15.20 17.83 3.26
N ARG A 664 16.08 18.24 4.18
CA ARG A 664 16.20 17.64 5.52
C ARG A 664 15.60 18.55 6.57
N THR A 665 15.19 17.99 7.70
CA THR A 665 14.90 18.75 8.91
C THR A 665 16.03 18.51 9.90
N PHE A 666 16.68 19.59 10.34
CA PHE A 666 17.68 19.55 11.39
C PHE A 666 17.02 19.89 12.71
N ILE A 667 17.03 18.97 13.65
CA ILE A 667 16.60 19.18 15.03
C ILE A 667 17.87 19.29 15.87
N ASP A 668 18.24 20.51 16.23
CA ASP A 668 19.39 20.79 17.07
C ASP A 668 18.94 20.72 18.52
N VAL A 669 19.38 19.69 19.24
CA VAL A 669 18.99 19.39 20.62
C VAL A 669 20.16 19.71 21.53
N LYS A 670 19.95 20.57 22.52
CA LYS A 670 20.94 20.94 23.52
C LYS A 670 20.53 20.35 24.87
N ILE A 671 21.45 19.63 25.48
CA ILE A 671 21.31 18.97 26.78
C ILE A 671 22.36 19.58 27.71
N ASN A 672 22.03 19.78 28.99
CA ASN A 672 22.91 20.40 29.98
C ASN A 672 23.94 19.41 30.56
N GLN A 673 24.76 18.75 29.75
CA GLN A 673 25.90 17.97 30.26
C GLN A 673 27.28 18.44 29.77
N PRO A 674 28.31 18.41 30.64
CA PRO A 674 29.71 18.43 30.22
C PRO A 674 30.03 17.10 29.53
N GLN A 675 30.64 17.17 28.35
CA GLN A 675 30.96 16.02 27.51
C GLN A 675 31.70 14.92 28.30
N VAL A 676 31.06 13.76 28.46
CA VAL A 676 31.79 12.51 28.68
C VAL A 676 32.31 12.09 27.30
N GLU A 677 33.64 12.13 27.14
CA GLU A 677 34.30 11.62 25.93
C GLU A 677 33.88 10.17 25.69
N GLU A 678 33.20 9.91 24.56
CA GLU A 678 32.89 8.55 24.10
C GLU A 678 34.16 7.72 24.00
N GLN A 679 34.36 6.80 24.95
CA GLN A 679 35.25 5.67 24.79
C GLN A 679 34.60 4.62 23.89
N VAL A 680 34.52 4.91 22.59
CA VAL A 680 34.50 3.84 21.59
C VAL A 680 35.96 3.45 21.35
N GLN A 681 36.43 2.41 22.05
CA GLN A 681 37.66 1.72 21.68
C GLN A 681 37.43 0.97 20.35
N ALA A 682 37.40 1.71 19.25
CA ALA A 682 37.82 1.18 17.96
C ALA A 682 39.35 1.30 17.94
N GLN A 683 40.02 0.19 17.65
CA GLN A 683 41.48 0.10 17.57
C GLN A 683 42.04 1.25 16.71
N ALA A 684 42.92 2.05 17.31
CA ALA A 684 43.44 3.27 16.74
C ALA A 684 44.38 2.99 15.55
N GLU A 685 44.00 3.45 14.36
CA GLU A 685 44.91 3.79 13.27
C GLU A 685 45.23 5.31 13.32
N PRO A 686 46.36 5.78 12.77
CA PRO A 686 46.93 7.08 13.12
C PRO A 686 46.09 8.25 12.62
N LYS A 687 45.83 9.20 13.53
CA LYS A 687 45.08 10.45 13.33
C LYS A 687 45.61 11.26 12.13
N ILE A 688 44.79 11.38 11.09
CA ILE A 688 44.86 12.46 10.12
C ILE A 688 43.99 13.60 10.68
N GLU A 689 44.53 14.82 10.75
CA GLU A 689 43.76 16.02 11.12
C GLU A 689 42.61 16.23 10.12
N GLU A 690 41.41 15.77 10.46
CA GLU A 690 40.22 16.00 9.63
C GLU A 690 39.75 17.46 9.77
N LYS A 691 39.70 18.16 8.64
CA LYS A 691 39.05 19.46 8.52
C LYS A 691 37.59 19.32 8.97
N LYS A 692 37.23 19.86 10.14
CA LYS A 692 35.84 19.93 10.62
C LYS A 692 34.94 20.50 9.54
N PHE A 693 33.98 19.69 9.09
CA PHE A 693 32.97 20.07 8.11
C PHE A 693 32.17 21.28 8.63
N LYS A 694 32.06 22.33 7.82
CA LYS A 694 31.32 23.55 8.18
C LYS A 694 29.91 23.49 7.60
N SER A 695 28.95 23.18 8.47
CA SER A 695 27.53 23.15 8.14
C SER A 695 27.04 24.49 7.56
N LYS A 696 26.09 24.41 6.61
CA LYS A 696 25.38 25.60 6.09
C LYS A 696 24.38 26.17 7.09
N VAL A 697 23.89 25.34 8.01
CA VAL A 697 23.03 25.75 9.13
C VAL A 697 23.87 25.77 10.41
N PRO A 698 24.16 26.94 11.00
CA PRO A 698 24.97 27.02 12.22
C PRO A 698 24.42 26.09 13.31
N LEU A 699 25.27 25.25 13.89
CA LEU A 699 24.95 24.44 15.05
C LEU A 699 25.40 25.22 16.28
N GLU A 700 24.50 25.43 17.24
CA GLU A 700 24.84 26.12 18.49
C GLU A 700 25.86 25.31 19.31
N THR A 701 26.78 25.99 19.99
CA THR A 701 27.80 25.34 20.83
C THR A 701 27.12 24.51 21.93
N GLY A 702 27.41 23.22 21.96
CA GLY A 702 26.82 22.26 22.91
C GLY A 702 25.53 21.59 22.44
N ALA A 703 25.00 21.94 21.26
CA ALA A 703 23.85 21.25 20.66
C ALA A 703 24.30 20.04 19.81
N LYS A 704 23.55 18.94 19.91
CA LYS A 704 23.64 17.74 19.04
C LYS A 704 22.57 17.86 17.95
N ARG A 705 22.97 17.67 16.69
CA ARG A 705 22.05 17.70 15.55
C ARG A 705 21.49 16.31 15.27
N LEU A 706 20.16 16.21 15.24
CA LEU A 706 19.43 15.07 14.68
C LEU A 706 18.90 15.47 13.30
N ILE A 707 19.08 14.61 12.32
CA ILE A 707 18.62 14.87 10.95
C ILE A 707 17.46 13.94 10.65
N VAL A 708 16.28 14.51 10.43
CA VAL A 708 15.04 13.79 10.17
C VAL A 708 14.41 14.22 8.84
N GLY A 709 13.28 13.60 8.48
CA GLY A 709 12.55 13.94 7.25
C GLY A 709 13.09 13.28 5.99
N ASN A 710 13.98 12.29 6.11
CA ASN A 710 14.47 11.49 4.99
C ASN A 710 14.30 10.00 5.26
N SER A 711 13.83 9.26 4.25
CA SER A 711 13.69 7.80 4.31
C SER A 711 14.99 7.04 4.03
N CYS A 712 16.06 7.73 3.59
CA CYS A 712 17.35 7.13 3.25
C CYS A 712 18.42 7.51 4.28
N GLU A 713 19.24 6.53 4.65
CA GLU A 713 20.33 6.61 5.65
C GLU A 713 21.38 7.65 5.27
N LYS A 714 21.69 7.77 3.98
CA LYS A 714 22.60 8.82 3.46
C LYS A 714 22.06 10.21 3.77
N GLY A 715 20.73 10.37 3.75
CA GLY A 715 20.06 11.63 4.03
C GLY A 715 20.03 12.01 5.51
N LEU A 716 20.51 11.16 6.41
CA LEU A 716 20.55 11.37 7.87
C LEU A 716 21.88 11.97 8.36
N VAL A 717 22.82 12.25 7.46
CA VAL A 717 24.10 12.90 7.81
C VAL A 717 24.31 14.16 6.99
N GLU A 718 25.15 15.06 7.49
CA GLU A 718 25.48 16.33 6.83
C GLU A 718 26.79 16.27 6.03
N ASP A 719 27.83 15.64 6.60
CA ASP A 719 29.13 15.53 5.97
C ASP A 719 29.15 14.39 4.94
N VAL A 720 29.81 14.65 3.81
CA VAL A 720 30.12 13.64 2.80
C VAL A 720 31.02 12.55 3.38
N ASN A 721 31.91 12.86 4.33
CA ASN A 721 32.75 11.85 4.97
C ASN A 721 31.94 10.89 5.84
N ASP A 722 31.05 11.40 6.70
CA ASP A 722 30.11 10.58 7.48
C ASP A 722 29.23 9.73 6.54
N MET A 723 28.75 10.33 5.44
CA MET A 723 27.99 9.59 4.43
C MET A 723 28.82 8.48 3.80
N ARG A 724 30.12 8.69 3.54
CA ARG A 724 31.02 7.64 3.05
C ARG A 724 31.23 6.54 4.07
N VAL A 725 31.29 6.84 5.36
CA VAL A 725 31.38 5.84 6.44
C VAL A 725 30.09 5.00 6.49
N ILE A 726 28.92 5.65 6.54
CA ILE A 726 27.63 4.96 6.48
C ILE A 726 27.53 4.10 5.23
N LYS A 727 27.93 4.66 4.08
CA LYS A 727 27.92 3.93 2.82
C LYS A 727 28.88 2.74 2.87
N LYS A 728 30.07 2.88 3.44
CA LYS A 728 31.05 1.78 3.56
C LYS A 728 30.52 0.65 4.46
N ASP A 729 29.90 0.99 5.60
CA ASP A 729 29.27 0.00 6.48
C ASP A 729 28.09 -0.71 5.80
N LEU A 730 27.25 0.08 5.09
CA LEU A 730 26.15 -0.45 4.29
C LEU A 730 26.66 -1.39 3.19
N ASP A 731 27.63 -0.95 2.40
CA ASP A 731 28.24 -1.73 1.31
C ASP A 731 28.84 -3.04 1.89
N ALA A 732 29.52 -3.00 3.04
CA ALA A 732 30.05 -4.19 3.70
C ALA A 732 28.96 -5.16 4.17
N LYS A 733 27.84 -4.67 4.70
CA LYS A 733 26.67 -5.50 5.08
C LYS A 733 26.02 -6.14 3.86
N LEU A 734 25.87 -5.38 2.77
CA LEU A 734 25.30 -5.86 1.51
C LEU A 734 26.20 -6.94 0.88
N GLU A 735 27.53 -6.77 0.93
CA GLU A 735 28.49 -7.78 0.46
C GLU A 735 28.46 -9.05 1.33
N ALA A 736 28.33 -8.91 2.65
CA ALA A 736 28.25 -10.05 3.57
C ALA A 736 26.92 -10.81 3.52
N SER A 737 25.89 -10.21 2.90
CA SER A 737 24.54 -10.78 2.79
C SER A 737 24.07 -10.69 1.34
N PRO A 738 24.45 -11.64 0.46
CA PRO A 738 24.12 -11.56 -0.96
C PRO A 738 22.61 -11.55 -1.21
N ASN A 739 22.17 -10.80 -2.21
CA ASN A 739 20.77 -10.71 -2.62
C ASN A 739 20.61 -11.26 -4.05
N LEU A 740 20.30 -12.56 -4.14
CA LEU A 740 20.15 -13.23 -5.42
C LEU A 740 18.92 -12.75 -6.20
N VAL A 741 17.97 -12.04 -5.59
CA VAL A 741 16.85 -11.41 -6.31
C VAL A 741 17.37 -10.28 -7.17
N GLU A 742 18.18 -9.38 -6.61
CA GLU A 742 18.81 -8.27 -7.35
C GLU A 742 19.86 -8.76 -8.34
N GLU A 743 20.68 -9.75 -7.96
CA GLU A 743 21.62 -10.38 -8.90
C GLU A 743 20.88 -11.02 -10.08
N SER A 744 19.81 -11.79 -9.83
CA SER A 744 18.96 -12.37 -10.90
C SER A 744 18.39 -11.27 -11.80
N ALA A 745 17.91 -10.16 -11.21
CA ALA A 745 17.35 -9.03 -11.94
C ALA A 745 18.33 -8.40 -12.93
N ASN A 746 19.63 -8.46 -12.63
CA ASN A 746 20.70 -7.89 -13.45
C ASN A 746 21.30 -8.93 -14.40
N ASP A 747 21.59 -10.14 -13.91
CA ASP A 747 22.32 -11.19 -14.61
C ASP A 747 21.51 -11.81 -15.75
N VAL A 748 20.18 -11.89 -15.60
CA VAL A 748 19.28 -12.45 -16.64
C VAL A 748 19.32 -11.64 -17.95
N PHE A 749 19.74 -10.38 -17.90
CA PHE A 749 19.89 -9.50 -19.06
C PHE A 749 21.35 -9.35 -19.51
N LYS A 750 22.27 -10.25 -19.12
CA LYS A 750 23.66 -10.28 -19.58
C LYS A 750 23.86 -11.30 -20.72
N SER A 751 24.96 -11.16 -21.47
CA SER A 751 25.38 -12.16 -22.45
C SER A 751 26.01 -13.37 -21.76
N PHE A 752 25.59 -14.56 -22.17
CA PHE A 752 26.19 -15.85 -21.78
C PHE A 752 27.10 -16.42 -22.86
N LYS A 753 27.51 -15.57 -23.82
CA LYS A 753 28.47 -15.85 -24.89
C LYS A 753 28.17 -17.18 -25.60
N PRO A 754 27.01 -17.32 -26.27
CA PRO A 754 26.74 -18.50 -27.08
C PRO A 754 27.73 -18.59 -28.25
N ASP A 755 27.95 -19.80 -28.75
CA ASP A 755 28.70 -19.98 -29.99
C ASP A 755 27.93 -19.39 -31.18
N ILE A 756 28.66 -18.85 -32.16
CA ILE A 756 28.04 -18.34 -33.40
C ILE A 756 27.70 -19.53 -34.29
N VAL A 757 26.41 -19.80 -34.45
CA VAL A 757 25.86 -20.93 -35.23
C VAL A 757 25.24 -20.49 -36.57
N ALA A 758 25.30 -19.19 -36.85
CA ALA A 758 24.87 -18.59 -38.11
C ALA A 758 25.52 -19.27 -39.32
N ASP A 759 24.76 -19.41 -40.41
CA ASP A 759 25.32 -19.88 -41.67
C ASP A 759 26.34 -18.85 -42.20
N ASN A 760 27.32 -19.32 -42.98
CA ASN A 760 28.19 -18.39 -43.73
C ASN A 760 27.37 -17.63 -44.78
N ILE A 761 27.68 -16.34 -44.97
CA ILE A 761 27.05 -15.53 -46.02
C ILE A 761 27.32 -16.20 -47.38
N PRO A 762 26.28 -16.50 -48.19
CA PRO A 762 26.45 -17.15 -49.49
C PRO A 762 27.38 -16.34 -50.40
N LYS A 763 28.50 -16.95 -50.83
CA LYS A 763 29.47 -16.31 -51.74
C LYS A 763 28.95 -16.23 -53.18
N VAL A 764 28.06 -17.13 -53.56
CA VAL A 764 27.55 -17.29 -54.93
C VAL A 764 26.08 -16.86 -54.97
N LEU A 765 25.81 -15.69 -55.55
CA LEU A 765 24.52 -15.00 -55.50
C LEU A 765 23.70 -15.19 -56.80
N LEU A 766 23.33 -16.44 -57.11
CA LEU A 766 22.72 -16.83 -58.40
C LEU A 766 21.23 -16.48 -58.54
N THR A 767 20.48 -16.40 -57.45
CA THR A 767 19.03 -16.12 -57.48
C THR A 767 18.66 -14.89 -56.64
N SER A 768 17.52 -14.28 -56.93
CA SER A 768 16.98 -13.15 -56.14
C SER A 768 16.82 -13.52 -54.67
N ALA A 769 16.30 -14.72 -54.38
CA ALA A 769 16.15 -15.23 -53.02
C ALA A 769 17.48 -15.39 -52.28
N VAL A 770 18.54 -15.85 -52.97
CA VAL A 770 19.89 -15.97 -52.36
C VAL A 770 20.51 -14.60 -52.13
N LYS A 771 20.32 -13.64 -53.05
CA LYS A 771 20.74 -12.23 -52.88
C LYS A 771 20.06 -11.58 -51.68
N GLU A 772 18.74 -11.74 -51.56
CA GLU A 772 17.96 -11.19 -50.46
C GLU A 772 18.38 -11.81 -49.11
N ARG A 773 18.55 -13.14 -49.06
CA ARG A 773 19.06 -13.83 -47.87
C ARG A 773 20.44 -13.30 -47.46
N ALA A 774 21.39 -13.20 -48.41
CA ALA A 774 22.73 -12.72 -48.12
C ALA A 774 22.74 -11.27 -47.58
N SER A 775 21.88 -10.41 -48.13
CA SER A 775 21.68 -9.04 -47.66
C SER A 775 21.17 -9.01 -46.21
N LYS A 776 20.12 -9.79 -45.89
CA LYS A 776 19.57 -9.89 -44.53
C LYS A 776 20.58 -10.45 -43.53
N MET A 777 21.36 -11.47 -43.94
CA MET A 777 22.43 -12.03 -43.12
C MET A 777 23.52 -11.00 -42.81
N ALA A 778 23.94 -10.21 -43.81
CA ALA A 778 24.93 -9.15 -43.63
C ALA A 778 24.42 -8.03 -42.71
N ALA A 779 23.12 -7.73 -42.74
CA ALA A 779 22.51 -6.68 -41.92
C ALA A 779 22.38 -7.05 -40.43
N ARG A 780 22.48 -8.34 -40.06
CA ARG A 780 22.26 -8.80 -38.66
C ARG A 780 23.12 -8.07 -37.63
N SER A 781 24.36 -7.72 -37.97
CA SER A 781 25.27 -7.03 -37.06
C SER A 781 24.87 -5.60 -36.72
N GLU A 782 23.99 -5.01 -37.53
CA GLU A 782 23.51 -3.64 -37.37
C GLU A 782 22.14 -3.56 -36.70
N ILE A 783 21.37 -4.66 -36.71
CA ILE A 783 20.03 -4.72 -36.11
C ILE A 783 20.11 -4.48 -34.61
N ARG A 784 19.28 -3.57 -34.12
CA ARG A 784 19.10 -3.25 -32.70
C ARG A 784 17.73 -3.65 -32.21
N ILE A 785 17.72 -4.43 -31.13
CA ILE A 785 16.52 -5.04 -30.57
C ILE A 785 16.29 -4.49 -29.17
N GLY A 786 15.17 -3.79 -28.98
CA GLY A 786 14.65 -3.40 -27.68
C GLY A 786 13.89 -4.55 -27.03
N MET A 787 14.14 -4.82 -25.75
CA MET A 787 13.37 -5.78 -24.95
C MET A 787 12.99 -5.16 -23.59
N PRO A 788 11.70 -5.15 -23.21
CA PRO A 788 11.30 -4.56 -21.94
C PRO A 788 11.69 -5.48 -20.76
N ARG A 789 12.27 -4.90 -19.69
CA ARG A 789 12.56 -5.59 -18.42
C ARG A 789 11.28 -5.77 -17.60
N VAL A 790 10.42 -6.68 -18.02
CA VAL A 790 9.11 -6.89 -17.39
C VAL A 790 8.72 -8.36 -17.37
N LEU A 791 7.82 -8.72 -16.45
CA LEU A 791 7.11 -9.99 -16.49
C LEU A 791 8.06 -11.20 -16.59
N ASN A 792 7.79 -12.11 -17.52
CA ASN A 792 8.53 -13.35 -17.70
C ASN A 792 9.93 -13.15 -18.32
N MET A 793 10.24 -11.93 -18.80
CA MET A 793 11.58 -11.60 -19.30
C MET A 793 12.64 -11.71 -18.19
N PHE A 794 12.25 -11.54 -16.92
CA PHE A 794 13.12 -11.74 -15.75
C PHE A 794 13.56 -13.18 -15.49
N SER A 795 13.08 -14.15 -16.28
CA SER A 795 13.55 -15.54 -16.23
C SER A 795 14.02 -16.05 -17.59
N LEU A 796 13.44 -15.55 -18.69
CA LEU A 796 13.62 -16.16 -20.01
C LEU A 796 14.48 -15.34 -20.97
N THR A 797 14.92 -14.13 -20.62
CA THR A 797 15.79 -13.32 -21.51
C THR A 797 17.03 -14.05 -22.04
N PRO A 798 17.72 -14.93 -21.28
CA PRO A 798 18.87 -15.68 -21.78
C PRO A 798 18.55 -16.55 -22.99
N VAL A 799 17.34 -17.11 -23.09
CA VAL A 799 16.95 -17.93 -24.26
C VAL A 799 16.87 -17.09 -25.53
N PHE A 800 16.37 -15.86 -25.42
CA PHE A 800 16.19 -14.96 -26.55
C PHE A 800 17.51 -14.28 -26.94
N THR A 801 18.26 -13.75 -25.97
CA THR A 801 19.58 -13.15 -26.22
C THR A 801 20.55 -14.18 -26.76
N GLY A 802 20.58 -15.39 -26.20
CA GLY A 802 21.36 -16.52 -26.72
C GLY A 802 21.01 -16.86 -28.17
N TYR A 803 19.72 -16.94 -28.50
CA TYR A 803 19.23 -17.15 -29.86
C TYR A 803 19.72 -16.05 -30.82
N PHE A 804 19.55 -14.77 -30.49
CA PHE A 804 19.95 -13.67 -31.38
C PHE A 804 21.46 -13.50 -31.50
N GLU A 805 22.22 -13.65 -30.41
CA GLU A 805 23.69 -13.57 -30.42
C GLU A 805 24.30 -14.66 -31.29
N SER A 806 23.81 -15.90 -31.15
CA SER A 806 24.28 -17.05 -31.94
C SER A 806 24.03 -16.87 -33.45
N LEU A 807 23.07 -16.02 -33.83
CA LEU A 807 22.75 -15.67 -35.21
C LEU A 807 23.60 -14.52 -35.76
N GLY A 808 24.49 -13.94 -34.96
CA GLY A 808 25.42 -12.88 -35.36
C GLY A 808 24.96 -11.47 -35.01
N ILE A 809 23.96 -11.29 -34.14
CA ILE A 809 23.57 -9.97 -33.61
C ILE A 809 24.43 -9.69 -32.35
N PRO A 810 25.32 -8.67 -32.36
CA PRO A 810 26.17 -8.38 -31.21
C PRO A 810 25.35 -7.97 -29.98
N PHE A 811 25.73 -8.46 -28.79
CA PHE A 811 25.03 -8.12 -27.54
C PHE A 811 24.87 -6.62 -27.27
N LYS A 812 25.83 -5.78 -27.71
CA LYS A 812 25.75 -4.31 -27.62
C LYS A 812 24.56 -3.69 -28.36
N ASN A 813 23.92 -4.45 -29.24
CA ASN A 813 22.74 -4.02 -29.98
C ASN A 813 21.43 -4.37 -29.26
N PHE A 814 21.46 -5.12 -28.17
CA PHE A 814 20.29 -5.28 -27.32
C PHE A 814 20.12 -4.07 -26.41
N VAL A 815 18.88 -3.61 -26.30
CA VAL A 815 18.52 -2.43 -25.54
C VAL A 815 17.43 -2.82 -24.56
N PHE A 816 17.74 -2.77 -23.27
CA PHE A 816 16.78 -3.07 -22.22
C PHE A 816 16.19 -1.78 -21.65
N SER A 817 14.91 -1.78 -21.28
CA SER A 817 14.34 -0.67 -20.50
C SER A 817 15.03 -0.57 -19.13
N ASP A 818 14.89 0.59 -18.49
CA ASP A 818 15.32 0.73 -17.09
C ASP A 818 14.46 -0.15 -16.16
N PHE A 819 14.89 -0.33 -14.91
CA PHE A 819 14.05 -0.95 -13.87
C PHE A 819 12.84 -0.07 -13.56
N THR A 820 11.76 -0.67 -13.06
CA THR A 820 10.57 0.07 -12.68
C THR A 820 10.93 1.15 -11.66
N SER A 821 10.41 2.37 -11.87
CA SER A 821 10.49 3.46 -10.90
C SER A 821 9.22 4.29 -10.96
N GLU A 822 8.90 4.99 -9.87
CA GLU A 822 7.74 5.89 -9.82
C GLU A 822 7.76 6.92 -10.96
N LYS A 823 8.95 7.44 -11.28
CA LYS A 823 9.15 8.38 -12.39
C LYS A 823 8.77 7.74 -13.73
N MET A 824 9.31 6.55 -14.03
CA MET A 824 9.00 5.83 -15.27
C MET A 824 7.50 5.55 -15.36
N TYR A 825 6.90 5.08 -14.26
CA TYR A 825 5.47 4.78 -14.22
C TYR A 825 4.64 6.02 -14.55
N LYS A 826 4.93 7.18 -13.92
CA LYS A 826 4.23 8.45 -14.19
C LYS A 826 4.38 8.92 -15.64
N GLU A 827 5.56 8.76 -16.23
CA GLU A 827 5.82 9.15 -17.62
C GLU A 827 5.03 8.27 -18.61
N GLY A 828 4.93 6.96 -18.36
CA GLY A 828 4.33 6.02 -19.30
C GLY A 828 2.87 5.65 -19.09
N ALA A 829 2.35 5.69 -17.86
CA ALA A 829 1.02 5.17 -17.50
C ALA A 829 -0.15 5.89 -18.20
N LYS A 830 0.07 7.11 -18.68
CA LYS A 830 -0.95 7.96 -19.35
C LYS A 830 -1.55 7.36 -20.63
N ARG A 831 -0.96 6.29 -21.19
CA ARG A 831 -1.45 5.59 -22.39
C ARG A 831 -2.37 4.41 -22.10
N GLY A 832 -2.50 4.01 -20.83
CA GLY A 832 -3.32 2.86 -20.43
C GLY A 832 -4.80 3.03 -20.77
N SER A 833 -5.39 1.98 -21.35
CA SER A 833 -6.83 1.89 -21.64
C SER A 833 -7.56 0.86 -20.77
N ILE A 834 -6.82 0.00 -20.07
CA ILE A 834 -7.30 -1.07 -19.18
C ILE A 834 -6.49 -1.06 -17.87
N ASP A 835 -7.08 -1.54 -16.78
CA ASP A 835 -6.44 -1.59 -15.44
C ASP A 835 -6.25 -3.04 -14.95
N PRO A 836 -5.22 -3.77 -15.46
CA PRO A 836 -4.88 -5.14 -15.08
C PRO A 836 -4.13 -5.18 -13.74
N CYS A 837 -3.50 -6.32 -13.39
CA CYS A 837 -2.61 -6.40 -12.24
C CYS A 837 -1.40 -5.46 -12.40
N PHE A 838 -0.84 -5.01 -11.26
CA PHE A 838 0.24 -4.01 -11.24
C PHE A 838 1.45 -4.39 -12.12
N PRO A 839 1.98 -5.63 -12.10
CA PRO A 839 3.08 -6.04 -12.99
C PRO A 839 2.77 -5.96 -14.49
N SER A 840 1.51 -6.20 -14.90
CA SER A 840 1.09 -6.06 -16.30
C SER A 840 0.98 -4.58 -16.68
N LYS A 841 0.47 -3.76 -15.75
CA LYS A 841 0.29 -2.31 -15.94
C LYS A 841 1.61 -1.58 -16.20
N VAL A 842 2.71 -1.99 -15.56
CA VAL A 842 4.03 -1.36 -15.76
C VAL A 842 4.61 -1.60 -17.16
N ALA A 843 4.12 -2.60 -17.91
CA ALA A 843 4.67 -2.92 -19.24
C ALA A 843 4.53 -1.76 -20.25
N ILE A 844 3.46 -0.96 -20.15
CA ILE A 844 3.29 0.26 -20.97
C ILE A 844 4.41 1.26 -20.67
N PRO A 845 4.69 1.65 -19.41
CA PRO A 845 5.87 2.42 -19.03
C PRO A 845 7.21 1.90 -19.53
N HIS A 846 7.46 0.59 -19.52
CA HIS A 846 8.73 0.07 -20.04
C HIS A 846 8.86 0.22 -21.55
N VAL A 847 7.79 0.01 -22.31
CA VAL A 847 7.80 0.27 -23.77
C VAL A 847 7.89 1.76 -24.07
N HIS A 848 7.24 2.61 -23.26
CA HIS A 848 7.43 4.06 -23.33
C HIS A 848 8.90 4.45 -23.11
N ASN A 849 9.56 3.90 -22.08
CA ASN A 849 10.99 4.12 -21.81
C ASN A 849 11.86 3.68 -22.99
N LEU A 850 11.57 2.53 -23.64
CA LEU A 850 12.28 2.08 -24.83
C LEU A 850 12.14 3.08 -25.99
N ILE A 851 10.91 3.50 -26.30
CA ILE A 851 10.60 4.39 -27.43
C ILE A 851 11.11 5.82 -27.20
N TYR A 852 10.92 6.37 -26.01
CA TYR A 852 11.13 7.80 -25.76
C TYR A 852 12.42 8.10 -24.99
N GLU A 853 13.02 7.15 -24.27
CA GLU A 853 14.30 7.39 -23.58
C GLU A 853 15.46 6.66 -24.26
N LYS A 854 15.32 5.36 -24.52
CA LYS A 854 16.41 4.57 -25.10
C LYS A 854 16.63 4.81 -26.59
N ASN A 855 15.55 5.09 -27.33
CA ASN A 855 15.60 5.36 -28.77
C ASN A 855 16.19 6.74 -29.13
N LYS A 856 16.22 7.70 -28.19
CA LYS A 856 16.67 9.09 -28.43
C LYS A 856 18.10 9.17 -28.98
N LYS A 857 19.01 8.35 -28.45
CA LYS A 857 20.44 8.43 -28.79
C LYS A 857 20.79 7.69 -30.08
N LYS A 858 20.23 6.50 -30.26
CA LYS A 858 20.43 5.67 -31.43
C LYS A 858 19.08 4.99 -31.72
N PRO A 859 18.59 5.00 -32.96
CA PRO A 859 17.34 4.33 -33.34
C PRO A 859 17.40 2.81 -33.17
N MET A 860 16.33 2.20 -32.68
CA MET A 860 16.11 0.76 -32.62
C MET A 860 15.29 0.30 -33.82
N ASP A 861 15.56 -0.90 -34.32
CA ASP A 861 14.85 -1.45 -35.47
C ASP A 861 13.64 -2.28 -35.03
N ILE A 862 13.77 -2.97 -33.89
CA ILE A 862 12.80 -3.92 -33.38
C ILE A 862 12.55 -3.66 -31.89
N ILE A 863 11.30 -3.75 -31.46
CA ILE A 863 10.97 -4.06 -30.06
C ILE A 863 10.44 -5.49 -30.04
N PHE A 864 11.15 -6.38 -29.36
CA PHE A 864 10.76 -7.77 -29.19
C PHE A 864 10.20 -7.96 -27.78
N PHE A 865 8.89 -8.18 -27.69
CA PHE A 865 8.19 -8.41 -26.44
C PHE A 865 7.24 -9.61 -26.61
N PRO A 866 7.74 -10.85 -26.51
CA PRO A 866 6.98 -12.04 -26.87
C PRO A 866 5.84 -12.36 -25.90
N MET A 867 4.77 -12.92 -26.43
CA MET A 867 3.68 -13.53 -25.65
C MET A 867 4.07 -14.95 -25.25
N ILE A 868 4.54 -15.14 -24.01
CA ILE A 868 5.04 -16.43 -23.52
C ILE A 868 3.88 -17.26 -22.95
N ASP A 869 3.59 -18.42 -23.54
CA ASP A 869 2.50 -19.33 -23.15
C ASP A 869 2.94 -20.36 -22.09
N ASN A 870 4.12 -20.95 -22.28
CA ASN A 870 4.65 -22.01 -21.41
C ASN A 870 6.11 -21.80 -21.07
N PHE A 871 6.51 -22.31 -19.91
CA PHE A 871 7.88 -22.30 -19.40
C PHE A 871 8.50 -23.69 -19.43
N PRO A 872 9.83 -23.81 -19.62
CA PRO A 872 10.55 -25.02 -19.21
C PRO A 872 10.34 -25.24 -17.70
N THR A 873 10.09 -26.48 -17.28
CA THR A 873 9.91 -26.82 -15.85
C THR A 873 10.76 -28.02 -15.45
N PRO A 874 11.44 -27.98 -14.30
CA PRO A 874 12.05 -29.16 -13.70
C PRO A 874 11.06 -29.96 -12.83
N LEU A 875 9.83 -29.45 -12.62
CA LEU A 875 8.83 -30.09 -11.77
C LEU A 875 8.24 -31.34 -12.42
N THR A 876 7.92 -32.32 -11.59
CA THR A 876 7.34 -33.61 -12.02
C THR A 876 5.91 -33.75 -11.49
N GLY A 877 5.07 -34.51 -12.18
CA GLY A 877 3.69 -34.76 -11.73
C GLY A 877 2.74 -33.56 -11.86
N THR A 878 3.16 -32.48 -12.52
CA THR A 878 2.32 -31.30 -12.77
C THR A 878 1.39 -31.49 -13.96
N GLU A 879 0.19 -30.90 -13.92
CA GLU A 879 -0.78 -30.96 -15.02
C GLU A 879 -0.34 -30.17 -16.27
N ASP A 880 0.28 -28.99 -16.09
CA ASP A 880 0.84 -28.17 -17.18
C ASP A 880 1.87 -27.15 -16.61
N CYS A 881 2.53 -26.39 -17.48
CA CYS A 881 3.57 -25.40 -17.14
C CYS A 881 3.28 -24.01 -17.75
N ARG A 882 2.00 -23.62 -17.77
CA ARG A 882 1.56 -22.38 -18.42
C ARG A 882 1.95 -21.13 -17.65
N ALA A 883 2.19 -20.06 -18.39
CA ALA A 883 2.28 -18.71 -17.86
C ALA A 883 0.88 -18.19 -17.48
N CYS A 884 0.84 -17.12 -16.68
CA CYS A 884 -0.41 -16.41 -16.41
C CYS A 884 -0.98 -15.80 -17.71
N PRO A 885 -2.24 -16.06 -18.08
CA PRO A 885 -2.83 -15.52 -19.31
C PRO A 885 -2.80 -13.99 -19.42
N THR A 886 -2.97 -13.26 -18.31
CA THR A 886 -2.83 -11.80 -18.27
C THR A 886 -1.41 -11.38 -18.65
N VAL A 887 -0.41 -12.08 -18.13
CA VAL A 887 1.01 -11.83 -18.45
C VAL A 887 1.30 -12.19 -19.90
N THR A 888 0.83 -13.34 -20.39
CA THR A 888 1.00 -13.80 -21.78
C THR A 888 0.45 -12.79 -22.78
N THR A 889 -0.72 -12.20 -22.51
CA THR A 889 -1.41 -11.27 -23.43
C THR A 889 -1.00 -9.81 -23.26
N THR A 890 -0.20 -9.48 -22.24
CA THR A 890 0.24 -8.10 -21.98
C THR A 890 0.91 -7.43 -23.19
N PRO A 891 1.79 -8.10 -23.98
CA PRO A 891 2.39 -7.48 -25.16
C PRO A 891 1.39 -6.89 -26.16
N GLU A 892 0.28 -7.61 -26.43
CA GLU A 892 -0.77 -7.15 -27.35
C GLU A 892 -1.51 -5.93 -26.77
N ALA A 893 -1.79 -5.94 -25.47
CA ALA A 893 -2.41 -4.80 -24.78
C ALA A 893 -1.49 -3.56 -24.80
N VAL A 894 -0.17 -3.75 -24.63
CA VAL A 894 0.81 -2.68 -24.77
C VAL A 894 0.83 -2.14 -26.19
N LYS A 895 0.91 -3.02 -27.21
CA LYS A 895 0.88 -2.61 -28.61
C LYS A 895 -0.36 -1.77 -28.92
N ALA A 896 -1.53 -2.22 -28.49
CA ALA A 896 -2.79 -1.50 -28.65
C ALA A 896 -2.73 -0.07 -28.08
N ALA A 897 -2.10 0.11 -26.91
CA ALA A 897 -1.93 1.42 -26.28
C ALA A 897 -1.08 2.41 -27.11
N PHE A 898 -0.14 1.90 -27.93
CA PHE A 898 0.74 2.71 -28.78
C PHE A 898 0.27 2.84 -30.23
N ILE A 899 -0.83 2.18 -30.62
CA ILE A 899 -1.43 2.31 -31.96
C ILE A 899 -2.84 2.96 -31.94
N LYS A 900 -3.41 3.21 -30.75
CA LYS A 900 -4.79 3.69 -30.56
C LYS A 900 -5.08 5.05 -31.23
N GLU A 901 -4.13 6.00 -31.15
CA GLU A 901 -4.30 7.37 -31.68
C GLU A 901 -3.36 7.67 -32.86
N GLY A 902 -2.62 6.66 -33.33
CA GLY A 902 -1.56 6.75 -34.35
C GLY A 902 -0.58 5.62 -34.12
N ASP A 903 0.04 5.08 -35.18
CA ASP A 903 0.98 3.97 -35.08
C ASP A 903 2.39 4.48 -34.75
N ILE A 904 2.65 4.68 -33.46
CA ILE A 904 3.92 5.24 -32.96
C ILE A 904 5.10 4.35 -33.35
N PHE A 905 4.90 3.03 -33.45
CA PHE A 905 5.97 2.12 -33.87
C PHE A 905 6.36 2.39 -35.31
N LYS A 906 5.39 2.49 -36.21
CA LYS A 906 5.62 2.83 -37.62
C LYS A 906 6.25 4.22 -37.76
N ASP A 907 5.79 5.22 -37.03
CA ASP A 907 6.29 6.59 -37.09
C ASP A 907 7.76 6.70 -36.65
N LYS A 908 8.16 5.89 -35.66
CA LYS A 908 9.56 5.82 -35.20
C LYS A 908 10.40 4.79 -35.96
N GLY A 909 9.85 4.13 -36.98
CA GLY A 909 10.55 3.11 -37.79
C GLY A 909 10.85 1.81 -37.03
N ILE A 910 10.10 1.52 -35.97
CA ILE A 910 10.28 0.37 -35.08
C ILE A 910 9.30 -0.72 -35.49
N LYS A 911 9.78 -1.96 -35.63
CA LYS A 911 8.91 -3.13 -35.74
C LYS A 911 8.63 -3.70 -34.35
N PHE A 912 7.40 -3.58 -33.87
CA PHE A 912 6.97 -4.23 -32.62
C PHE A 912 6.60 -5.70 -32.88
N LEU A 913 7.24 -6.62 -32.16
CA LEU A 913 7.09 -8.07 -32.32
C LEU A 913 6.63 -8.68 -31.00
N ASP A 914 5.36 -9.10 -30.98
CA ASP A 914 4.61 -9.75 -29.90
C ASP A 914 4.45 -11.26 -30.14
N THR A 915 5.50 -11.91 -30.63
CA THR A 915 5.46 -13.31 -31.07
C THR A 915 4.93 -14.23 -29.97
N PHE A 916 3.93 -15.05 -30.29
CA PHE A 916 3.42 -16.08 -29.39
C PHE A 916 4.36 -17.29 -29.36
N VAL A 917 4.88 -17.61 -28.17
CA VAL A 917 5.92 -18.63 -27.99
C VAL A 917 5.58 -19.63 -26.89
N ASN A 918 5.77 -20.91 -27.18
CA ASN A 918 5.74 -21.99 -26.20
C ASN A 918 7.16 -22.52 -26.02
N ILE A 919 7.78 -22.20 -24.88
CA ILE A 919 9.19 -22.51 -24.61
C ILE A 919 9.33 -23.88 -23.90
N ALA A 920 8.25 -24.48 -23.43
CA ALA A 920 8.32 -25.86 -22.92
C ALA A 920 8.58 -26.85 -24.07
N GLU A 921 7.93 -26.64 -25.21
CA GLU A 921 8.02 -27.51 -26.38
C GLU A 921 9.05 -27.00 -27.39
N LYS A 922 10.32 -27.43 -27.25
CA LYS A 922 11.46 -26.99 -28.10
C LYS A 922 11.15 -26.96 -29.60
N GLY A 923 10.46 -27.97 -30.11
CA GLY A 923 10.10 -28.06 -31.54
C GLY A 923 9.09 -27.01 -31.98
N LEU A 924 8.09 -26.73 -31.15
CA LEU A 924 7.09 -25.69 -31.38
C LEU A 924 7.71 -24.29 -31.26
N PHE A 925 8.54 -24.08 -30.23
CA PHE A 925 9.30 -22.85 -30.07
C PHE A 925 10.14 -22.53 -31.31
N ALA A 926 10.86 -23.54 -31.82
CA ALA A 926 11.68 -23.39 -33.02
C ALA A 926 10.83 -22.98 -34.23
N LYS A 927 9.63 -23.55 -34.40
CA LYS A 927 8.71 -23.20 -35.48
C LYS A 927 8.24 -21.74 -35.36
N GLN A 928 7.78 -21.33 -34.18
CA GLN A 928 7.28 -19.98 -33.91
C GLN A 928 8.34 -18.91 -34.16
N MET A 929 9.56 -19.13 -33.64
CA MET A 929 10.69 -18.22 -33.87
C MET A 929 11.12 -18.18 -35.35
N TYR A 930 11.11 -19.32 -36.03
CA TYR A 930 11.40 -19.36 -37.47
C TYR A 930 10.37 -18.57 -38.27
N GLU A 931 9.08 -18.79 -38.03
CA GLU A 931 8.00 -18.07 -38.73
C GLU A 931 8.11 -16.56 -38.54
N GLN A 932 8.48 -16.11 -37.33
CA GLN A 932 8.66 -14.70 -37.03
C GLN A 932 9.89 -14.09 -37.72
N PHE A 933 11.04 -14.78 -37.69
CA PHE A 933 12.34 -14.19 -38.02
C PHE A 933 12.92 -14.62 -39.36
N LYS A 934 12.37 -15.63 -40.05
CA LYS A 934 12.90 -16.12 -41.34
C LYS A 934 13.08 -14.99 -42.36
N ASP A 935 12.12 -14.07 -42.43
CA ASP A 935 12.11 -12.98 -43.40
C ASP A 935 12.82 -11.72 -42.88
N ILE A 936 13.06 -11.62 -41.57
CA ILE A 936 13.77 -10.49 -40.96
C ILE A 936 15.28 -10.75 -41.00
N LEU A 937 15.70 -11.95 -40.59
CA LEU A 937 17.11 -12.32 -40.43
C LEU A 937 17.63 -13.18 -41.59
N GLY A 938 16.77 -13.56 -42.54
CA GLY A 938 17.13 -14.47 -43.62
C GLY A 938 17.56 -15.83 -43.07
N LEU A 939 16.69 -16.54 -42.35
CA LEU A 939 17.02 -17.80 -41.67
C LEU A 939 16.68 -19.02 -42.52
N THR A 940 17.50 -20.07 -42.44
CA THR A 940 17.06 -21.41 -42.83
C THR A 940 16.49 -22.12 -41.62
N TRP A 941 15.63 -23.12 -41.84
CA TRP A 941 15.12 -23.96 -40.75
C TRP A 941 16.24 -24.64 -39.94
N LYS A 942 17.30 -25.11 -40.62
CA LYS A 942 18.46 -25.75 -39.96
C LYS A 942 19.26 -24.76 -39.10
N GLU A 943 19.51 -23.57 -39.63
CA GLU A 943 20.19 -22.49 -38.89
C GLU A 943 19.38 -22.08 -37.66
N ASN A 944 18.07 -21.87 -37.81
CA ASN A 944 17.15 -21.55 -36.72
C ASN A 944 17.18 -22.62 -35.61
N LYS A 945 17.14 -23.91 -35.96
CA LYS A 945 17.23 -24.99 -34.96
C LYS A 945 18.51 -24.92 -34.12
N ARG A 946 19.67 -24.67 -34.75
CA ARG A 946 20.93 -24.52 -34.00
C ARG A 946 20.90 -23.30 -33.09
N ALA A 947 20.32 -22.19 -33.54
CA ALA A 947 20.19 -20.98 -32.73
C ALA A 947 19.24 -21.18 -31.54
N ILE A 948 18.20 -21.99 -31.69
CA ILE A 948 17.29 -22.36 -30.58
C ILE A 948 18.05 -23.13 -29.51
N GLU A 949 18.87 -24.12 -29.87
CA GLU A 949 19.70 -24.85 -28.90
C GLU A 949 20.69 -23.91 -28.19
N ALA A 950 21.36 -23.02 -28.91
CA ALA A 950 22.25 -22.01 -28.32
C ALA A 950 21.52 -21.08 -27.32
N GLY A 951 20.22 -20.81 -27.56
CA GLY A 951 19.34 -20.13 -26.62
C GLY A 951 19.14 -20.92 -25.33
N TYR A 952 18.79 -22.20 -25.41
CA TYR A 952 18.61 -23.06 -24.22
C TYR A 952 19.91 -23.24 -23.44
N GLU A 953 21.05 -23.40 -24.11
CA GLU A 953 22.36 -23.46 -23.44
C GLU A 953 22.67 -22.18 -22.67
N SER A 954 22.27 -21.02 -23.21
CA SER A 954 22.43 -19.73 -22.52
C SER A 954 21.55 -19.63 -21.27
N LEU A 955 20.31 -20.14 -21.34
CA LEU A 955 19.41 -20.23 -20.19
C LEU A 955 19.96 -21.17 -19.12
N GLU A 956 20.45 -22.35 -19.51
CA GLU A 956 21.05 -23.31 -18.59
C GLU A 956 22.30 -22.76 -17.90
N LYS A 957 23.18 -22.06 -18.64
CA LYS A 957 24.35 -21.37 -18.07
C LYS A 957 23.96 -20.35 -17.01
N TYR A 958 22.89 -19.58 -17.24
CA TYR A 958 22.35 -18.62 -16.28
C TYR A 958 21.82 -19.32 -15.02
N ASP A 959 20.93 -20.30 -15.19
CA ASP A 959 20.31 -21.02 -14.07
C ASP A 959 21.37 -21.72 -13.21
N ASN A 960 22.33 -22.41 -13.83
CA ASN A 960 23.43 -23.07 -13.13
C ASN A 960 24.41 -22.10 -12.47
N SER A 961 24.52 -20.87 -12.97
CA SER A 961 25.29 -19.79 -12.32
C SER A 961 24.61 -19.38 -11.02
N MET A 962 23.30 -19.13 -11.04
CA MET A 962 22.54 -18.73 -9.85
C MET A 962 22.49 -19.83 -8.79
N ARG A 963 22.22 -21.08 -9.20
CA ARG A 963 22.16 -22.22 -8.26
C ARG A 963 23.48 -22.50 -7.56
N ARG A 964 24.61 -22.40 -8.25
CA ARG A 964 25.94 -22.56 -7.63
C ARG A 964 26.23 -21.50 -6.58
N LYS A 965 25.86 -20.25 -6.83
CA LYS A 965 25.98 -19.17 -5.83
C LYS A 965 25.08 -19.45 -4.63
N ALA A 966 23.82 -19.81 -4.87
CA ALA A 966 22.87 -20.12 -3.81
C ALA A 966 23.37 -21.27 -2.92
N ARG A 967 23.91 -22.34 -3.53
CA ARG A 967 24.46 -23.48 -2.79
C ARG A 967 25.57 -23.06 -1.83
N ALA A 968 26.52 -22.25 -2.31
CA ALA A 968 27.63 -21.78 -1.47
C ALA A 968 27.15 -20.94 -0.28
N ILE A 969 26.11 -20.11 -0.46
CA ILE A 969 25.53 -19.30 0.61
C ILE A 969 24.77 -20.18 1.61
N ILE A 970 23.99 -21.15 1.15
CA ILE A 970 23.27 -22.10 2.02
C ILE A 970 24.27 -22.87 2.90
N ASP A 971 25.35 -23.41 2.30
CA ASP A 971 26.39 -24.13 3.03
C ASP A 971 27.08 -23.24 4.10
N GLN A 972 27.16 -21.92 3.88
CA GLN A 972 27.68 -20.96 4.85
C GLN A 972 26.67 -20.69 5.97
N LEU A 973 25.39 -20.51 5.65
CA LEU A 973 24.32 -20.27 6.62
C LEU A 973 24.18 -21.42 7.64
N GLU A 974 24.31 -22.67 7.16
CA GLU A 974 24.32 -23.86 8.01
C GLU A 974 25.49 -23.84 9.01
N LYS A 975 26.69 -23.45 8.56
CA LYS A 975 27.89 -23.38 9.42
C LYS A 975 27.79 -22.27 10.47
N GLU A 976 27.17 -21.14 10.13
CA GLU A 976 27.08 -19.96 11.00
C GLU A 976 25.82 -19.93 11.88
N ASN A 977 24.93 -20.93 11.76
CA ASN A 977 23.61 -20.94 12.39
C ASN A 977 22.86 -19.61 12.16
N ARG A 978 22.86 -19.17 10.90
CA ARG A 978 22.18 -17.95 10.45
C ARG A 978 21.01 -18.30 9.53
N PHE A 979 20.14 -17.32 9.31
CA PHE A 979 19.00 -17.47 8.43
C PHE A 979 19.22 -16.79 7.08
N GLY A 980 18.70 -17.42 6.04
CA GLY A 980 18.50 -16.85 4.72
C GLY A 980 17.01 -16.72 4.40
N ILE A 981 16.63 -15.73 3.61
CA ILE A 981 15.23 -15.50 3.22
C ILE A 981 15.01 -15.98 1.79
N VAL A 982 14.02 -16.86 1.61
CA VAL A 982 13.58 -17.31 0.29
C VAL A 982 12.37 -16.48 -0.14
N LEU A 983 12.53 -15.74 -1.22
CA LEU A 983 11.45 -15.02 -1.87
C LEU A 983 10.54 -16.02 -2.60
N LEU A 984 9.38 -16.28 -2.01
CA LEU A 984 8.27 -16.97 -2.68
C LEU A 984 7.49 -15.94 -3.48
N GLY A 985 7.81 -15.82 -4.76
CA GLY A 985 7.23 -14.82 -5.64
C GLY A 985 7.21 -15.27 -7.09
N ARG A 986 6.62 -14.45 -7.95
CA ARG A 986 6.77 -14.59 -9.40
C ARG A 986 8.08 -13.96 -9.89
N THR A 987 8.56 -14.42 -11.05
CA THR A 987 9.82 -13.98 -11.66
C THR A 987 9.94 -12.46 -11.84
N TYR A 988 8.82 -11.76 -12.06
CA TYR A 988 8.79 -10.31 -12.18
C TYR A 988 9.08 -9.56 -10.87
N HIS A 989 9.01 -10.21 -9.71
CA HIS A 989 9.43 -9.61 -8.44
C HIS A 989 10.95 -9.47 -8.35
N ASN A 990 11.71 -9.93 -9.35
CA ASN A 990 13.11 -9.55 -9.48
C ASN A 990 13.26 -8.05 -9.80
N ASP A 991 12.24 -7.39 -10.36
CA ASP A 991 12.27 -5.94 -10.53
C ASP A 991 12.20 -5.23 -9.16
N PRO A 992 13.21 -4.43 -8.77
CA PRO A 992 13.20 -3.69 -7.51
C PRO A 992 12.03 -2.71 -7.38
N GLY A 993 11.50 -2.21 -8.50
CA GLY A 993 10.31 -1.36 -8.47
C GLY A 993 9.00 -2.12 -8.28
N ILE A 994 8.95 -3.43 -8.56
CA ILE A 994 7.75 -4.27 -8.35
C ILE A 994 7.73 -4.91 -6.95
N ASN A 995 8.91 -5.26 -6.43
CA ASN A 995 9.05 -5.77 -5.06
C ASN A 995 9.23 -4.68 -4.00
N HIS A 996 9.17 -3.40 -4.39
CA HIS A 996 9.31 -2.22 -3.52
C HIS A 996 10.62 -2.18 -2.71
N GLU A 997 11.69 -2.78 -3.21
CA GLU A 997 12.98 -2.92 -2.53
C GLU A 997 12.90 -3.65 -1.17
N ILE A 998 11.82 -4.41 -0.90
CA ILE A 998 11.64 -5.15 0.37
C ILE A 998 12.84 -6.08 0.63
N MET A 999 13.34 -6.74 -0.42
CA MET A 999 14.49 -7.65 -0.32
C MET A 999 15.78 -6.91 0.10
N VAL A 1000 15.95 -5.66 -0.36
CA VAL A 1000 17.10 -4.82 -0.01
C VAL A 1000 17.03 -4.45 1.48
N GLU A 1001 15.85 -4.17 2.02
CA GLU A 1001 15.70 -3.87 3.45
C GLU A 1001 16.09 -5.06 4.34
N PHE A 1002 15.77 -6.30 3.94
CA PHE A 1002 16.26 -7.49 4.65
C PHE A 1002 17.77 -7.68 4.50
N GLN A 1003 18.32 -7.38 3.32
CA GLN A 1003 19.75 -7.45 3.07
C GLN A 1003 20.53 -6.52 4.01
N LYS A 1004 20.04 -5.29 4.23
CA LYS A 1004 20.63 -4.32 5.17
C LYS A 1004 20.65 -4.83 6.62
N LEU A 1005 19.73 -5.72 6.97
CA LEU A 1005 19.62 -6.34 8.29
C LEU A 1005 20.43 -7.64 8.43
N GLY A 1006 21.21 -8.00 7.41
CA GLY A 1006 22.17 -9.10 7.46
C GLY A 1006 21.60 -10.46 7.00
N TYR A 1007 20.51 -10.48 6.25
CA TYR A 1007 19.92 -11.70 5.69
C TYR A 1007 20.28 -11.85 4.21
N PRO A 1008 20.97 -12.92 3.81
CA PRO A 1008 21.05 -13.30 2.41
C PRO A 1008 19.66 -13.62 1.86
N VAL A 1009 19.39 -13.25 0.61
CA VAL A 1009 18.09 -13.42 -0.03
C VAL A 1009 18.21 -14.30 -1.27
N PHE A 1010 17.29 -15.26 -1.42
CA PHE A 1010 17.23 -16.22 -2.51
C PHE A 1010 15.97 -16.00 -3.35
N THR A 1011 16.05 -16.20 -4.66
CA THR A 1011 14.86 -16.49 -5.47
C THR A 1011 14.52 -17.97 -5.33
N GLN A 1012 13.25 -18.34 -5.44
CA GLN A 1012 12.85 -19.74 -5.50
C GLN A 1012 13.54 -20.51 -6.66
N GLU A 1013 13.85 -19.84 -7.78
CA GLU A 1013 14.55 -20.45 -8.92
C GLU A 1013 16.04 -20.70 -8.66
N SER A 1014 16.64 -19.94 -7.74
CA SER A 1014 18.05 -20.10 -7.36
C SER A 1014 18.29 -21.26 -6.40
N LEU A 1015 17.24 -21.84 -5.80
CA LEU A 1015 17.37 -22.94 -4.87
C LEU A 1015 18.11 -24.13 -5.52
N PRO A 1016 19.11 -24.74 -4.84
CA PRO A 1016 19.90 -25.79 -5.43
C PRO A 1016 19.07 -27.06 -5.68
N LEU A 1017 19.37 -27.72 -6.80
CA LEU A 1017 18.74 -28.98 -7.23
C LEU A 1017 19.70 -30.17 -7.16
N ASP A 1018 20.83 -30.01 -6.46
CA ASP A 1018 21.83 -31.06 -6.29
C ASP A 1018 21.24 -32.24 -5.51
N ALA A 1019 21.57 -33.47 -5.94
CA ALA A 1019 20.96 -34.68 -5.40
C ALA A 1019 21.16 -34.85 -3.89
N ASP A 1020 22.30 -34.39 -3.34
CA ASP A 1020 22.60 -34.49 -1.91
C ASP A 1020 21.72 -33.56 -1.06
N ILE A 1021 21.45 -32.35 -1.54
CA ILE A 1021 20.56 -31.41 -0.84
C ILE A 1021 19.10 -31.85 -0.97
N LEU A 1022 18.68 -32.32 -2.15
CA LEU A 1022 17.32 -32.81 -2.35
C LEU A 1022 17.05 -34.05 -1.50
N GLU A 1023 18.03 -34.95 -1.35
CA GLU A 1023 17.94 -36.08 -0.42
C GLU A 1023 17.83 -35.62 1.04
N LYS A 1024 18.58 -34.59 1.45
CA LYS A 1024 18.51 -34.03 2.82
C LYS A 1024 17.13 -33.41 3.12
N VAL A 1025 16.55 -32.73 2.13
CA VAL A 1025 15.31 -31.95 2.30
C VAL A 1025 14.07 -32.82 2.09
N PHE A 1026 14.06 -33.72 1.10
CA PHE A 1026 12.88 -34.49 0.67
C PHE A 1026 13.02 -36.02 0.81
N GLY A 1027 14.22 -36.54 1.05
CA GLY A 1027 14.51 -37.99 0.94
C GLY A 1027 13.64 -38.87 1.86
N ASP A 1028 13.30 -38.39 3.05
CA ASP A 1028 12.44 -39.13 3.99
C ASP A 1028 11.00 -39.28 3.47
N GLU A 1029 10.45 -38.26 2.80
CA GLU A 1029 9.10 -38.30 2.24
C GLU A 1029 9.03 -39.17 0.99
N VAL A 1030 10.08 -39.11 0.16
CA VAL A 1030 10.24 -40.00 -1.01
C VAL A 1030 10.31 -41.46 -0.55
N LYS A 1031 11.13 -41.79 0.47
CA LYS A 1031 11.24 -43.14 1.03
C LYS A 1031 9.94 -43.65 1.65
N LYS A 1032 9.15 -42.76 2.25
CA LYS A 1032 7.82 -43.08 2.80
C LYS A 1032 6.73 -43.18 1.73
N GLY A 1033 7.03 -42.84 0.48
CA GLY A 1033 6.06 -42.84 -0.62
C GLY A 1033 4.99 -41.75 -0.51
N ILE A 1034 5.25 -40.68 0.23
CA ILE A 1034 4.34 -39.52 0.34
C ILE A 1034 4.37 -38.71 -0.96
N ILE A 1035 5.57 -38.55 -1.52
CA ILE A 1035 5.83 -37.93 -2.83
C ILE A 1035 6.62 -38.89 -3.70
N THR A 1036 6.47 -38.77 -5.02
CA THR A 1036 7.13 -39.68 -5.97
C THR A 1036 8.56 -39.25 -6.31
N ASP A 1037 8.84 -37.96 -6.23
CA ASP A 1037 10.11 -37.32 -6.59
C ASP A 1037 10.29 -36.03 -5.76
N PRO A 1038 11.52 -35.57 -5.44
CA PRO A 1038 11.74 -34.28 -4.76
C PRO A 1038 11.16 -33.05 -5.50
N MET A 1039 10.91 -33.16 -6.80
CA MET A 1039 10.32 -32.11 -7.63
C MET A 1039 8.79 -32.24 -7.77
N ASP A 1040 8.16 -33.17 -7.04
CA ASP A 1040 6.72 -33.41 -7.02
C ASP A 1040 6.00 -32.47 -6.03
N ILE A 1041 4.87 -31.91 -6.49
CA ILE A 1041 3.99 -31.02 -5.70
C ILE A 1041 2.53 -31.50 -5.67
N ALA A 1042 2.22 -32.66 -6.27
CA ALA A 1042 0.85 -33.12 -6.45
C ALA A 1042 0.17 -33.51 -5.11
N ASP A 1043 0.97 -33.77 -4.08
CA ASP A 1043 0.53 -34.02 -2.71
C ASP A 1043 -0.19 -32.82 -2.08
N VAL A 1044 0.26 -31.60 -2.38
CA VAL A 1044 -0.27 -30.34 -1.82
C VAL A 1044 -1.00 -29.47 -2.84
N TRP A 1045 -0.73 -29.65 -4.13
CA TRP A 1045 -1.29 -28.81 -5.19
C TRP A 1045 -1.68 -29.61 -6.43
N LYS A 1046 -2.94 -30.05 -6.48
CA LYS A 1046 -3.46 -30.89 -7.58
C LYS A 1046 -3.69 -30.10 -8.88
N ASN A 1047 -4.15 -28.85 -8.79
CA ASN A 1047 -4.50 -28.00 -9.94
C ASN A 1047 -3.25 -27.29 -10.51
N SER A 1048 -2.23 -28.06 -10.87
CA SER A 1048 -0.87 -27.59 -11.16
C SER A 1048 -0.68 -27.15 -12.62
N TYR A 1049 -1.56 -26.27 -13.13
CA TYR A 1049 -1.51 -25.79 -14.53
C TYR A 1049 -0.51 -24.68 -14.82
N SER A 1050 -0.16 -23.86 -13.81
CA SER A 1050 0.65 -22.65 -14.01
C SER A 1050 2.04 -22.79 -13.41
N GLU A 1051 3.08 -22.66 -14.24
CA GLU A 1051 4.46 -22.84 -13.79
C GLU A 1051 4.87 -21.86 -12.69
N ASN A 1052 4.50 -20.59 -12.82
CA ASN A 1052 4.86 -19.58 -11.82
C ASN A 1052 4.24 -19.90 -10.45
N THR A 1053 3.05 -20.51 -10.45
CA THR A 1053 2.36 -20.99 -9.24
C THR A 1053 3.04 -22.27 -8.73
N ASN A 1054 3.28 -23.23 -9.62
CA ASN A 1054 3.88 -24.53 -9.29
C ASN A 1054 5.27 -24.36 -8.63
N ARG A 1055 6.13 -23.50 -9.18
CA ARG A 1055 7.44 -23.18 -8.59
C ARG A 1055 7.34 -22.54 -7.22
N LYS A 1056 6.36 -21.67 -7.02
CA LYS A 1056 6.13 -21.00 -5.73
C LYS A 1056 5.73 -22.00 -4.65
N VAL A 1057 4.87 -22.97 -4.99
CA VAL A 1057 4.50 -24.10 -4.12
C VAL A 1057 5.72 -24.99 -3.82
N TRP A 1058 6.50 -25.35 -4.83
CA TRP A 1058 7.70 -26.16 -4.62
C TRP A 1058 8.74 -25.44 -3.74
N GLY A 1059 8.97 -24.14 -3.97
CA GLY A 1059 9.86 -23.32 -3.15
C GLY A 1059 9.40 -23.23 -1.68
N ALA A 1060 8.08 -23.20 -1.44
CA ALA A 1060 7.52 -23.28 -0.09
C ALA A 1060 7.84 -24.64 0.56
N LYS A 1061 7.66 -25.76 -0.17
CA LYS A 1061 8.00 -27.09 0.32
C LYS A 1061 9.49 -27.20 0.67
N TYR A 1062 10.36 -26.73 -0.21
CA TYR A 1062 11.81 -26.73 0.01
C TYR A 1062 12.17 -25.94 1.27
N THR A 1063 11.67 -24.71 1.38
CA THR A 1063 11.98 -23.81 2.50
C THR A 1063 11.50 -24.38 3.83
N ALA A 1064 10.29 -24.94 3.87
CA ALA A 1064 9.71 -25.56 5.06
C ALA A 1064 10.54 -26.75 5.61
N ARG A 1065 11.38 -27.36 4.77
CA ARG A 1065 12.20 -28.52 5.14
C ARG A 1065 13.65 -28.16 5.48
N HIS A 1066 14.03 -26.89 5.37
CA HIS A 1066 15.40 -26.45 5.57
C HIS A 1066 15.54 -25.58 6.83
N PRO A 1067 16.36 -25.97 7.83
CA PRO A 1067 16.38 -25.32 9.15
C PRO A 1067 16.89 -23.87 9.15
N ASN A 1068 17.69 -23.51 8.14
CA ASN A 1068 18.28 -22.17 8.00
C ASN A 1068 17.56 -21.25 6.99
N LEU A 1069 16.44 -21.69 6.38
CA LEU A 1069 15.73 -20.89 5.38
C LEU A 1069 14.37 -20.44 5.91
N ILE A 1070 14.04 -19.17 5.64
CA ILE A 1070 12.79 -18.54 6.06
C ILE A 1070 11.99 -18.17 4.81
N ALA A 1071 10.69 -18.48 4.82
CA ALA A 1071 9.81 -18.19 3.70
C ALA A 1071 9.26 -16.75 3.79
N LEU A 1072 9.43 -15.99 2.71
CA LEU A 1072 8.82 -14.68 2.55
C LEU A 1072 8.01 -14.62 1.25
N GLU A 1073 6.69 -14.60 1.36
CA GLU A 1073 5.79 -14.53 0.21
C GLU A 1073 5.60 -13.08 -0.26
N LEU A 1074 5.74 -12.83 -1.57
CA LEU A 1074 5.28 -11.60 -2.21
C LEU A 1074 4.11 -11.85 -3.18
N SER A 1075 3.18 -10.91 -3.24
CA SER A 1075 2.12 -10.83 -4.25
C SER A 1075 1.74 -9.38 -4.54
N ASN A 1076 1.34 -9.10 -5.78
CA ASN A 1076 0.90 -7.79 -6.23
C ASN A 1076 -0.63 -7.69 -6.34
N PHE A 1077 -1.13 -6.46 -6.29
CA PHE A 1077 -2.55 -6.16 -6.41
C PHE A 1077 -3.19 -6.74 -7.68
N LYS A 1078 -4.40 -7.29 -7.55
CA LYS A 1078 -5.16 -8.01 -8.60
C LYS A 1078 -4.46 -9.26 -9.17
N CYS A 1079 -3.54 -9.88 -8.42
CA CYS A 1079 -2.94 -11.17 -8.83
C CYS A 1079 -3.92 -12.34 -8.62
N GLY A 1080 -4.72 -12.67 -9.65
CA GLY A 1080 -5.73 -13.72 -9.55
C GLY A 1080 -5.19 -15.17 -9.41
N HIS A 1081 -3.94 -15.44 -9.80
CA HIS A 1081 -3.36 -16.78 -9.70
C HIS A 1081 -2.66 -17.05 -8.35
N ASP A 1082 -2.36 -16.01 -7.58
CA ASP A 1082 -1.77 -16.16 -6.24
C ASP A 1082 -2.87 -16.39 -5.18
N ALA A 1083 -4.05 -15.77 -5.36
CA ALA A 1083 -5.15 -15.89 -4.40
C ALA A 1083 -5.53 -17.35 -4.02
N PRO A 1084 -5.59 -18.33 -4.95
CA PRO A 1084 -5.91 -19.72 -4.60
C PRO A 1084 -4.82 -20.45 -3.81
N ILE A 1085 -3.56 -20.03 -3.90
CA ILE A 1085 -2.41 -20.72 -3.29
C ILE A 1085 -1.94 -20.11 -1.97
N TYR A 1086 -2.49 -18.98 -1.54
CA TYR A 1086 -2.12 -18.36 -0.27
C TYR A 1086 -2.23 -19.32 0.92
N ALA A 1087 -3.37 -19.99 1.05
CA ALA A 1087 -3.57 -20.96 2.13
C ALA A 1087 -2.66 -22.19 1.99
N VAL A 1088 -2.41 -22.63 0.75
CA VAL A 1088 -1.56 -23.79 0.48
C VAL A 1088 -0.12 -23.52 0.90
N ILE A 1089 0.45 -22.38 0.52
CA ILE A 1089 1.82 -21.99 0.92
C ILE A 1089 1.92 -21.81 2.43
N GLU A 1090 0.94 -21.13 3.02
CA GLU A 1090 0.88 -20.90 4.47
C GLU A 1090 0.87 -22.23 5.24
N GLU A 1091 -0.02 -23.16 4.87
CA GLU A 1091 -0.12 -24.49 5.49
C GLU A 1091 1.15 -25.33 5.31
N ILE A 1092 1.82 -25.25 4.15
CA ILE A 1092 3.08 -25.98 3.91
C ILE A 1092 4.16 -25.51 4.88
N VAL A 1093 4.35 -24.20 5.02
CA VAL A 1093 5.44 -23.65 5.83
C VAL A 1093 5.12 -23.79 7.31
N GLU A 1094 3.88 -23.52 7.74
CA GLU A 1094 3.52 -23.54 9.16
C GLU A 1094 3.56 -24.92 9.79
N ASN A 1095 3.12 -25.95 9.07
CA ASN A 1095 3.18 -27.33 9.57
C ASN A 1095 4.61 -27.82 9.84
N SER A 1096 5.62 -27.12 9.33
CA SER A 1096 7.03 -27.40 9.62
C SER A 1096 7.59 -26.69 10.86
N GLY A 1097 6.88 -25.68 11.39
CA GLY A 1097 7.40 -24.78 12.43
C GLY A 1097 8.38 -23.72 11.92
N THR A 1098 8.64 -23.66 10.61
CA THR A 1098 9.44 -22.61 9.96
C THR A 1098 8.67 -21.28 9.98
N PRO A 1099 9.30 -20.14 10.35
CA PRO A 1099 8.66 -18.84 10.27
C PRO A 1099 8.20 -18.49 8.85
N TYR A 1100 6.97 -17.98 8.73
CA TYR A 1100 6.35 -17.58 7.48
C TYR A 1100 5.89 -16.13 7.54
N PHE A 1101 6.26 -15.33 6.54
CA PHE A 1101 5.82 -13.94 6.43
C PHE A 1101 5.36 -13.64 4.99
N ASN A 1102 4.50 -12.64 4.81
CA ASN A 1102 3.99 -12.29 3.49
C ASN A 1102 3.80 -10.79 3.28
N PHE A 1103 4.07 -10.25 2.09
CA PHE A 1103 3.60 -8.95 1.64
C PHE A 1103 2.69 -9.13 0.42
N LYS A 1104 1.40 -9.01 0.64
CA LYS A 1104 0.36 -9.15 -0.38
C LYS A 1104 -0.12 -7.77 -0.83
N ASP A 1105 -0.73 -7.72 -2.01
CA ASP A 1105 -1.38 -6.55 -2.59
C ASP A 1105 -0.44 -5.34 -2.85
N LEU A 1106 0.83 -5.59 -3.16
CA LEU A 1106 1.76 -4.53 -3.61
C LEU A 1106 1.28 -3.91 -4.93
N ASP A 1107 1.09 -2.58 -4.97
CA ASP A 1107 0.61 -1.82 -6.13
C ASP A 1107 1.57 -0.68 -6.52
N GLU A 1108 1.16 0.22 -7.43
CA GLU A 1108 2.00 1.35 -7.85
C GLU A 1108 2.36 2.35 -6.75
N ASN A 1109 1.68 2.32 -5.61
CA ASN A 1109 2.02 3.14 -4.46
C ASN A 1109 3.08 2.41 -3.64
N LYS A 1110 4.22 3.05 -3.40
CA LYS A 1110 5.30 2.46 -2.59
C LYS A 1110 5.26 3.02 -1.16
N PRO A 1111 4.56 2.37 -0.21
CA PRO A 1111 4.45 2.86 1.16
C PRO A 1111 5.71 2.54 1.98
N SER A 1112 6.82 3.20 1.64
CA SER A 1112 8.15 2.85 2.15
C SER A 1112 8.21 2.82 3.69
N GLY A 1113 7.53 3.75 4.37
CA GLY A 1113 7.44 3.77 5.84
C GLY A 1113 6.75 2.53 6.42
N SER A 1114 5.59 2.14 5.86
CA SER A 1114 4.86 0.94 6.29
C SER A 1114 5.72 -0.32 6.05
N ILE A 1115 6.30 -0.45 4.87
CA ILE A 1115 7.17 -1.57 4.51
C ILE A 1115 8.32 -1.72 5.52
N LYS A 1116 9.00 -0.62 5.86
CA LYS A 1116 10.11 -0.63 6.82
C LYS A 1116 9.67 -1.14 8.20
N ILE A 1117 8.52 -0.69 8.70
CA ILE A 1117 7.97 -1.15 9.99
C ILE A 1117 7.72 -2.68 9.95
N ARG A 1118 7.19 -3.20 8.85
CA ARG A 1118 6.97 -4.66 8.69
C ARG A 1118 8.29 -5.43 8.70
N VAL A 1119 9.29 -4.95 7.96
CA VAL A 1119 10.62 -5.58 7.91
C VAL A 1119 11.29 -5.56 9.30
N GLU A 1120 11.22 -4.44 10.02
CA GLU A 1120 11.74 -4.32 11.39
C GLU A 1120 11.03 -5.28 12.36
N THR A 1121 9.70 -5.40 12.24
CA THR A 1121 8.90 -6.37 13.02
C THR A 1121 9.37 -7.80 12.77
N ILE A 1122 9.51 -8.18 11.49
CA ILE A 1122 9.97 -9.51 11.09
C ILE A 1122 11.39 -9.77 11.61
N HIS A 1123 12.30 -8.80 11.46
CA HIS A 1123 13.66 -8.91 11.96
C HIS A 1123 13.71 -9.14 13.48
N TYR A 1124 12.89 -8.43 14.25
CA TYR A 1124 12.79 -8.63 15.70
C TYR A 1124 12.40 -10.06 16.06
N PHE A 1125 11.34 -10.59 15.42
CA PHE A 1125 10.89 -11.96 15.66
C PHE A 1125 11.89 -13.02 15.18
N LEU A 1126 12.56 -12.79 14.05
CA LEU A 1126 13.62 -13.68 13.56
C LEU A 1126 14.83 -13.70 14.50
N LYS A 1127 15.18 -12.56 15.11
CA LYS A 1127 16.23 -12.51 16.13
C LYS A 1127 15.86 -13.33 17.35
N ARG A 1128 14.61 -13.20 17.85
CA ARG A 1128 14.10 -14.02 18.96
C ARG A 1128 14.05 -15.51 18.61
N TYR A 1129 13.56 -15.84 17.42
CA TYR A 1129 13.51 -17.22 16.95
C TYR A 1129 14.92 -17.85 16.88
N ARG A 1130 15.94 -17.07 16.47
CA ARG A 1130 17.34 -17.51 16.52
C ARG A 1130 17.82 -17.74 17.96
N GLU A 1131 17.54 -16.79 18.87
CA GLU A 1131 17.91 -16.91 20.28
C GLU A 1131 17.28 -18.15 20.92
N ASP A 1132 15.99 -18.41 20.66
CA ASP A 1132 15.27 -19.60 21.11
C ASP A 1132 15.90 -20.87 20.54
N MET A 1133 16.17 -20.91 19.23
CA MET A 1133 16.77 -22.07 18.56
C MET A 1133 18.16 -22.40 19.12
N LEU A 1134 18.99 -21.38 19.39
CA LEU A 1134 20.30 -21.57 20.02
C LEU A 1134 20.18 -22.06 21.46
N ASN A 1135 19.25 -21.50 22.24
CA ASN A 1135 19.00 -21.94 23.61
C ASN A 1135 18.46 -23.37 23.68
N GLU A 1136 17.56 -23.76 22.76
CA GLU A 1136 17.09 -25.13 22.63
C GLU A 1136 18.20 -26.09 22.22
N GLN A 1137 19.10 -25.68 21.32
CA GLN A 1137 20.25 -26.47 20.93
C GLN A 1137 21.18 -26.72 22.13
N VAL A 1138 21.49 -25.68 22.92
CA VAL A 1138 22.27 -25.81 24.17
C VAL A 1138 21.60 -26.78 25.14
N LYS A 1139 20.28 -26.71 25.30
CA LYS A 1139 19.53 -27.66 26.15
C LYS A 1139 19.59 -29.09 25.60
N LYS A 1140 19.45 -29.27 24.28
CA LYS A 1140 19.55 -30.60 23.63
C LYS A 1140 20.95 -31.19 23.78
N ASP A 1141 21.98 -30.37 23.59
CA ASP A 1141 23.37 -30.79 23.74
C ASP A 1141 23.67 -31.19 25.19
N ASP A 1142 23.21 -30.41 26.18
CA ASP A 1142 23.30 -30.75 27.61
C ASP A 1142 22.55 -32.06 27.95
N ILE A 1143 21.36 -32.28 27.38
CA ILE A 1143 20.62 -33.54 27.54
C ILE A 1143 21.36 -34.71 26.89
N GLN A 1144 21.92 -34.54 25.69
CA GLN A 1144 22.69 -35.59 25.01
C GLN A 1144 23.97 -35.95 25.77
N GLU A 1145 24.65 -34.95 26.32
CA GLU A 1145 25.81 -35.16 27.17
C GLU A 1145 25.44 -35.94 28.44
N LYS A 1146 24.37 -35.53 29.14
CA LYS A 1146 23.82 -36.27 30.28
C LYS A 1146 23.37 -37.69 29.94
N LEU A 1147 22.75 -37.91 28.77
CA LEU A 1147 22.37 -39.26 28.30
C LEU A 1147 23.59 -40.13 28.01
N LYS A 1148 24.65 -39.54 27.44
CA LYS A 1148 25.91 -40.23 27.19
C LYS A 1148 26.61 -40.60 28.50
N GLU A 1149 26.65 -39.68 29.47
CA GLU A 1149 27.15 -39.94 30.83
C GLU A 1149 26.36 -41.05 31.52
N TYR A 1150 25.03 -40.99 31.48
CA TYR A 1150 24.16 -42.01 32.07
C TYR A 1150 24.32 -43.37 31.39
N ARG A 1151 24.50 -43.41 30.07
CA ARG A 1151 24.79 -44.65 29.32
C ARG A 1151 26.14 -45.24 29.74
N LEU A 1152 27.17 -44.42 29.89
CA LEU A 1152 28.48 -44.83 30.41
C LEU A 1152 28.38 -45.33 31.86
N GLU A 1153 27.53 -44.72 32.69
CA GLU A 1153 27.29 -45.17 34.05
C GLU A 1153 26.55 -46.53 34.10
N LEU A 1154 25.55 -46.72 33.24
CA LEU A 1154 24.86 -48.01 33.06
C LEU A 1154 25.81 -49.09 32.56
N GLU A 1155 26.64 -48.81 31.56
CA GLU A 1155 27.65 -49.76 31.06
C GLU A 1155 28.65 -50.15 32.17
N LYS A 1156 29.05 -49.21 33.03
CA LYS A 1156 29.86 -49.51 34.22
C LYS A 1156 29.13 -50.36 35.25
N LYS A 1157 27.83 -50.14 35.48
CA LYS A 1157 27.01 -50.94 36.42
C LYS A 1157 26.79 -52.36 35.90
N VAL A 1158 26.53 -52.52 34.60
CA VAL A 1158 26.41 -53.84 33.95
C VAL A 1158 27.75 -54.60 34.04
N LEU A 1159 28.89 -53.92 33.82
CA LEU A 1159 30.21 -54.52 34.03
C LEU A 1159 30.46 -54.93 35.49
N VAL A 1160 29.91 -54.24 36.48
CA VAL A 1160 30.05 -54.61 37.90
C VAL A 1160 29.13 -55.77 38.28
N GLU A 1161 27.92 -55.84 37.70
CA GLU A 1161 26.97 -56.95 37.91
C GLU A 1161 27.44 -58.24 37.22
N ASP A 1162 28.06 -58.17 36.04
CA ASP A 1162 28.68 -59.33 35.37
C ASP A 1162 29.87 -59.90 36.17
N PHE A 1163 30.52 -59.08 37.01
CA PHE A 1163 31.58 -59.54 37.94
C PHE A 1163 31.04 -60.09 39.27
N HIS A 1164 29.72 -60.02 39.52
CA HIS A 1164 29.06 -60.51 40.74
C HIS A 1164 28.13 -61.71 40.52
N MET A 1165 28.34 -62.51 39.46
CA MET A 1165 27.70 -63.82 39.34
C MET A 1165 28.54 -64.93 40.01
N PRO A 1166 28.09 -65.52 41.14
CA PRO A 1166 28.65 -66.77 41.65
C PRO A 1166 28.17 -67.96 40.81
N ALA A 1167 29.10 -68.86 40.49
CA ALA A 1167 28.80 -70.15 39.89
C ALA A 1167 27.87 -70.97 40.80
N GLN A 1168 26.71 -71.40 40.29
CA GLN A 1168 26.14 -72.72 40.59
C GLN A 1168 25.01 -73.14 39.64
N THR A 1169 25.32 -74.21 38.90
CA THR A 1169 24.47 -75.36 38.52
C THR A 1169 23.00 -75.37 38.95
N ASN A 1170 22.07 -75.46 38.00
CA ASN A 1170 21.28 -76.68 37.72
C ASN A 1170 20.19 -76.41 36.68
N GLY A 1171 20.02 -77.36 35.77
CA GLY A 1171 19.18 -77.21 34.59
C GLY A 1171 17.68 -77.29 34.84
N ARG A 1172 16.93 -76.78 33.87
CA ARG A 1172 15.70 -77.41 33.38
C ARG A 1172 15.32 -76.85 32.02
N VAL A 1173 15.05 -77.78 31.12
CA VAL A 1173 14.42 -77.63 29.81
C VAL A 1173 12.94 -77.26 29.98
N LEU A 1174 12.39 -76.54 29.00
CA LEU A 1174 10.97 -76.34 28.58
C LEU A 1174 10.69 -74.84 28.42
N SER A 1175 10.00 -74.30 27.41
CA SER A 1175 9.43 -74.78 26.15
C SER A 1175 8.86 -73.54 25.43
N GLN A 1176 8.69 -73.64 24.10
CA GLN A 1176 8.02 -72.68 23.22
C GLN A 1176 6.59 -72.31 23.64
N GLN A 1177 6.16 -71.08 23.32
CA GLN A 1177 4.85 -70.66 22.74
C GLN A 1177 4.81 -69.11 22.68
N THR A 1178 4.89 -68.43 21.52
CA THR A 1178 3.84 -68.05 20.53
C THR A 1178 2.61 -67.28 21.05
N ALA A 1179 2.41 -66.09 20.45
CA ALA A 1179 1.16 -65.33 20.23
C ALA A 1179 0.51 -64.70 21.50
N THR A 1180 -0.18 -63.55 21.50
CA THR A 1180 -1.00 -62.87 20.47
C THR A 1180 -1.42 -61.48 20.99
N SER A 1181 -1.58 -60.51 20.08
CA SER A 1181 -2.64 -59.46 19.97
C SER A 1181 -3.32 -58.77 21.17
N GLY A 1182 -3.54 -57.47 20.98
CA GLY A 1182 -4.67 -56.67 21.55
C GLY A 1182 -4.30 -55.92 22.84
N GLU A 1183 -4.70 -54.69 23.11
CA GLU A 1183 -5.63 -53.73 22.51
C GLU A 1183 -5.23 -52.34 23.04
N LEU A 1184 -5.61 -51.31 22.28
CA LEU A 1184 -5.92 -49.93 22.68
C LEU A 1184 -5.83 -49.61 24.20
N VAL A 1185 -4.95 -48.69 24.58
CA VAL A 1185 -5.23 -47.25 24.86
C VAL A 1185 -3.94 -46.46 24.62
#